data_AF-A0A4Q6AMV0-F1
#
_entry.id   AF-A0A4Q6AMV0-F1
#
_cell.length_a   1.000
_cell.length_b   1.000
_cell.length_c   1.000
_cell.angle_alpha   90.00
_cell.angle_beta   90.00
_cell.angle_gamma   90.00
#
_symmetry.space_group_name_H-M   'P 1'
#
loop_
_entity.id
_entity.type
_entity.pdbx_description
1 polymer ?
#
loop_
_entity_poly.entity_id
_entity_poly.type
_entity_poly.pdbx_seq_one_letter_code
_entity_poly.pdbx_strand_id
1 'polypeptide(L)'
;STITLADNDKVLSEAERIGYPIILKAAAGGGGRGMRVVRKKEDLLNSFTEAHNEAEKAFGDGTIFIEKFIDQPKHIEVQLLADNHGNIVHLYERDCSVQRRFQKVVEIAPAPNLSVKVKQAVYDYALKIARAVRYNNAGTVEFLVDRDDNVYFIEVNPRIQVEHTVTEEVTGIDIVRSQILIAQNVPLNDPNIFILGQDDVKLNGFAIQCRITTEDPENGFKPDYGTLITYRNAGGFGIRLDEGSAYSGMKISPFFDSMIVKVTATGRTLAGAAQRLNRSLREFRVRGVTTNIRFLENVISHEQFRKGLCTVNFIDNNPDLFAFDRPKDRATRILRYLADIKINGHPDVKHYDPTRKFRNPEIPSFNSFEPFPKGTKDKLTELGPQAFMQWLKNEQQIHFTDTTYRDAHQSLVATRMRSRDILAVAEGYAHNHADLFSMEVWGGATFDVALRFLHECPWTRLQEIRKAMPNVLLQMLFRGYNAVGYSAYPRNVIQQFIEKSWENGVDVFRIFDSLNNIESMLPGIEHVVKHTGGIAQPSICYTGDVLRKDNNKYNLQYYVDMARRLEDTGAHMLAIKDMAGLLKPNAATVLIKALKEAVSMPIALHTHDTAGTQIATYLNAINAGVDTIDCSLASFSGTTAQPNLNSLTALLEGHERENKTNLHSLNAYSNYWEAVREYYYPFESDLKSATAEVYENEIPGGQYSNLRQQADGVGLGGQLSTIKTNYAVVNQLFGDIVKVTPSSKVVGDMALFMTANNLTANDVLDESKNHSFPASVIGFFKGDLGVPYGGFPEKLRKIILRNEPPASSEANSQILPDIDLDEAFKKFTEQYPGSSFLDFLSYQMFPKVYDEYFNYQNEYGEVSNIPTPSFFYPLKNNEELLIELGKGKTIHVRLIYVSDADDTGMRTVSFELNGYNRTIRVKDNSVKSLKPQHKKVSDTEKETGAPLQGKLSVVLVKEGDEITAGSPLFVIEAMKMESTVSAAKDGRVKKVHINAGTMVDQNDVVVEME
;
A
#
# COMPACT_ATOMS: atom_id res chain seq x y z
N SER A 1 -17.75 -17.75 54.19
CA SER A 1 -16.87 -18.39 55.19
C SER A 1 -15.45 -17.95 54.88
N THR A 2 -14.74 -17.31 55.80
CA THR A 2 -13.33 -16.94 55.59
C THR A 2 -12.46 -18.15 55.90
N ILE A 3 -11.66 -18.63 54.95
CA ILE A 3 -10.91 -19.89 55.09
C ILE A 3 -9.42 -19.61 54.84
N THR A 4 -8.58 -19.93 55.80
CA THR A 4 -7.12 -19.94 55.65
C THR A 4 -6.64 -21.32 55.19
N LEU A 5 -5.52 -21.40 54.47
CA LEU A 5 -4.94 -22.58 53.82
C LEU A 5 -4.77 -23.86 54.69
N ALA A 6 -4.99 -23.79 55.99
CA ALA A 6 -4.72 -24.88 56.91
C ALA A 6 -5.72 -26.05 56.83
N ASP A 7 -6.75 -26.01 55.95
CA ASP A 7 -7.82 -27.02 55.95
C ASP A 7 -8.49 -27.22 54.57
N ASN A 8 -7.83 -27.96 53.67
CA ASN A 8 -8.33 -28.27 52.32
C ASN A 8 -9.71 -28.96 52.34
N ASP A 9 -9.98 -29.79 53.36
CA ASP A 9 -11.26 -30.47 53.53
C ASP A 9 -12.39 -29.48 53.85
N LYS A 10 -12.07 -28.40 54.57
CA LYS A 10 -13.00 -27.30 54.84
C LYS A 10 -13.31 -26.48 53.58
N VAL A 11 -12.32 -26.26 52.72
CA VAL A 11 -12.52 -25.59 51.41
C VAL A 11 -13.45 -26.41 50.51
N LEU A 12 -13.24 -27.73 50.43
CA LEU A 12 -14.07 -28.63 49.64
C LEU A 12 -15.50 -28.75 50.16
N SER A 13 -15.67 -28.94 51.47
CA SER A 13 -17.00 -29.06 52.09
C SER A 13 -17.82 -27.78 51.99
N GLU A 14 -17.20 -26.61 52.16
CA GLU A 14 -17.89 -25.32 51.99
C GLU A 14 -18.27 -25.06 50.52
N ALA A 15 -17.41 -25.43 49.57
CA ALA A 15 -17.71 -25.34 48.14
C ALA A 15 -18.88 -26.25 47.74
N GLU A 16 -18.96 -27.48 48.27
CA GLU A 16 -20.09 -28.39 48.05
C GLU A 16 -21.38 -27.85 48.68
N ARG A 17 -21.30 -27.27 49.89
CA ARG A 17 -22.43 -26.66 50.59
C ARG A 17 -23.01 -25.46 49.82
N ILE A 18 -22.15 -24.62 49.24
CA ILE A 18 -22.56 -23.47 48.41
C ILE A 18 -23.06 -23.95 47.03
N GLY A 19 -22.43 -24.98 46.49
CA GLY A 19 -22.72 -25.59 45.19
C GLY A 19 -22.08 -24.82 44.03
N TYR A 20 -21.51 -25.56 43.08
CA TYR A 20 -20.90 -24.99 41.87
C TYR A 20 -21.94 -24.37 40.91
N PRO A 21 -21.54 -23.41 40.04
CA PRO A 21 -20.25 -22.73 40.05
C PRO A 21 -20.08 -21.80 41.26
N ILE A 22 -18.84 -21.64 41.71
CA ILE A 22 -18.44 -20.74 42.82
C ILE A 22 -17.37 -19.77 42.34
N ILE A 23 -17.19 -18.67 43.07
CA ILE A 23 -16.11 -17.71 42.85
C ILE A 23 -15.28 -17.57 44.12
N LEU A 24 -13.97 -17.64 43.94
CA LEU A 24 -12.97 -17.36 44.95
C LEU A 24 -12.62 -15.88 44.87
N LYS A 25 -12.60 -15.20 46.02
CA LYS A 25 -12.25 -13.77 46.11
C LYS A 25 -11.28 -13.54 47.26
N ALA A 26 -10.28 -12.71 47.02
CA ALA A 26 -9.41 -12.19 48.06
C ALA A 26 -10.15 -11.18 48.96
N ALA A 27 -9.99 -11.29 50.28
CA ALA A 27 -10.63 -10.40 51.25
C ALA A 27 -10.10 -8.95 51.16
N ALA A 28 -8.79 -8.79 50.92
CA ALA A 28 -8.15 -7.50 50.68
C ALA A 28 -8.08 -7.11 49.19
N GLY A 29 -8.73 -7.88 48.31
CA GLY A 29 -8.65 -7.70 46.86
C GLY A 29 -9.46 -6.52 46.34
N GLY A 30 -8.92 -5.83 45.33
CA GLY A 30 -9.63 -4.78 44.58
C GLY A 30 -9.25 -4.81 43.10
N GLY A 31 -10.16 -4.37 42.22
CA GLY A 31 -9.90 -4.25 40.77
C GLY A 31 -9.82 -5.55 39.98
N GLY A 32 -10.43 -6.64 40.48
CA GLY A 32 -10.52 -7.93 39.79
C GLY A 32 -9.32 -8.88 39.98
N ARG A 33 -8.30 -8.48 40.74
CA ARG A 33 -7.14 -9.31 41.10
C ARG A 33 -7.45 -10.24 42.27
N GLY A 34 -6.93 -11.46 42.25
CA GLY A 34 -7.22 -12.48 43.27
C GLY A 34 -8.66 -13.03 43.20
N MET A 35 -9.28 -12.99 42.02
CA MET A 35 -10.61 -13.57 41.76
C MET A 35 -10.51 -14.75 40.78
N ARG A 36 -11.18 -15.87 41.07
CA ARG A 36 -11.22 -17.06 40.19
C ARG A 36 -12.57 -17.75 40.22
N VAL A 37 -13.11 -18.07 39.04
CA VAL A 37 -14.35 -18.84 38.91
C VAL A 37 -14.02 -20.32 38.86
N VAL A 38 -14.64 -21.11 39.73
CA VAL A 38 -14.49 -22.57 39.78
C VAL A 38 -15.82 -23.19 39.40
N ARG A 39 -15.85 -23.90 38.27
CA ARG A 39 -17.09 -24.52 37.73
C ARG A 39 -17.22 -25.98 38.11
N LYS A 40 -16.12 -26.66 38.43
CA LYS A 40 -16.09 -28.08 38.77
C LYS A 40 -15.23 -28.33 40.01
N LYS A 41 -15.47 -29.46 40.67
CA LYS A 41 -14.79 -29.82 41.92
C LYS A 41 -13.29 -29.99 41.76
N GLU A 42 -12.87 -30.54 40.63
CA GLU A 42 -11.48 -30.89 40.35
C GLU A 42 -10.56 -29.66 40.27
N ASP A 43 -11.12 -28.51 39.88
CA ASP A 43 -10.36 -27.26 39.66
C ASP A 43 -10.18 -26.42 40.94
N LEU A 44 -10.87 -26.77 42.03
CA LEU A 44 -10.99 -25.93 43.23
C LEU A 44 -9.66 -25.70 43.95
N LEU A 45 -8.94 -26.78 44.30
CA LEU A 45 -7.74 -26.68 45.13
C LEU A 45 -6.61 -25.92 44.42
N ASN A 46 -6.45 -26.15 43.11
CA ASN A 46 -5.48 -25.43 42.29
C ASN A 46 -5.85 -23.94 42.21
N SER A 47 -7.11 -23.63 41.87
CA SER A 47 -7.59 -22.24 41.76
C SER A 47 -7.50 -21.47 43.09
N PHE A 48 -7.73 -22.16 44.21
CA PHE A 48 -7.62 -21.58 45.56
C PHE A 48 -6.18 -21.25 45.92
N THR A 49 -5.26 -22.17 45.65
CA THR A 49 -3.82 -21.96 45.89
C THR A 49 -3.29 -20.78 45.06
N GLU A 50 -3.67 -20.72 43.78
CA GLU A 50 -3.31 -19.61 42.91
C GLU A 50 -3.88 -18.27 43.38
N ALA A 51 -5.17 -18.22 43.72
CA ALA A 51 -5.81 -17.00 44.21
C ALA A 51 -5.19 -16.51 45.53
N HIS A 52 -4.87 -17.44 46.43
CA HIS A 52 -4.17 -17.14 47.69
C HIS A 52 -2.80 -16.52 47.44
N ASN A 53 -1.96 -17.16 46.61
CA ASN A 53 -0.61 -16.69 46.31
C ASN A 53 -0.63 -15.33 45.58
N GLU A 54 -1.60 -15.13 44.67
CA GLU A 54 -1.79 -13.84 43.99
C GLU A 54 -2.16 -12.74 44.99
N ALA A 55 -3.06 -13.03 45.93
CA ALA A 55 -3.51 -12.09 46.95
C ALA A 55 -2.40 -11.73 47.95
N GLU A 56 -1.65 -12.72 48.44
CA GLU A 56 -0.51 -12.50 49.34
C GLU A 56 0.57 -11.63 48.67
N LYS A 57 0.91 -11.93 47.41
CA LYS A 57 1.92 -11.18 46.67
C LYS A 57 1.49 -9.76 46.33
N ALA A 58 0.20 -9.55 46.02
CA ALA A 58 -0.30 -8.24 45.58
C ALA A 58 -0.72 -7.32 46.73
N PHE A 59 -1.26 -7.88 47.82
CA PHE A 59 -1.90 -7.12 48.91
C PHE A 59 -1.30 -7.39 50.28
N GLY A 60 -0.36 -8.33 50.40
CA GLY A 60 0.24 -8.74 51.68
C GLY A 60 -0.70 -9.58 52.56
N ASP A 61 -1.87 -9.97 52.06
CA ASP A 61 -2.88 -10.78 52.75
C ASP A 61 -3.48 -11.81 51.78
N GLY A 62 -3.18 -13.09 52.03
CA GLY A 62 -3.66 -14.23 51.22
C GLY A 62 -5.07 -14.70 51.57
N THR A 63 -5.82 -14.00 52.43
CA THR A 63 -7.14 -14.45 52.90
C THR A 63 -8.15 -14.54 51.74
N ILE A 64 -8.71 -15.73 51.51
CA ILE A 64 -9.71 -16.00 50.47
C ILE A 64 -11.07 -16.36 51.11
N PHE A 65 -12.16 -15.92 50.48
CA PHE A 65 -13.51 -16.39 50.76
C PHE A 65 -14.20 -16.93 49.51
N ILE A 66 -15.19 -17.81 49.72
CA ILE A 66 -15.95 -18.49 48.66
C ILE A 66 -17.36 -17.90 48.60
N GLU A 67 -17.78 -17.49 47.41
CA GLU A 67 -19.16 -17.07 47.11
C GLU A 67 -19.79 -17.94 46.03
N LYS A 68 -21.13 -17.96 46.00
CA LYS A 68 -21.85 -18.50 44.86
C LYS A 68 -21.53 -17.65 43.63
N PHE A 69 -21.12 -18.29 42.53
CA PHE A 69 -20.96 -17.57 41.27
C PHE A 69 -22.34 -17.41 40.61
N ILE A 70 -22.77 -16.16 40.45
CA ILE A 70 -23.98 -15.83 39.71
C ILE A 70 -23.62 -15.83 38.23
N ASP A 71 -24.30 -16.64 37.42
CA ASP A 71 -24.01 -16.78 35.99
C ASP A 71 -24.73 -15.70 35.19
N GLN A 72 -23.97 -14.95 34.39
CA GLN A 72 -24.44 -13.84 33.55
C GLN A 72 -25.28 -12.76 34.27
N PRO A 73 -24.82 -12.20 35.40
CA PRO A 73 -25.55 -11.15 36.09
C PRO A 73 -25.44 -9.82 35.35
N LYS A 74 -26.35 -8.90 35.68
CA LYS A 74 -26.09 -7.47 35.58
C LYS A 74 -25.35 -6.98 36.81
N HIS A 75 -24.36 -6.11 36.63
CA HIS A 75 -23.68 -5.41 37.72
C HIS A 75 -24.35 -4.05 37.87
N ILE A 76 -25.14 -3.88 38.94
CA ILE A 76 -25.92 -2.68 39.22
C ILE A 76 -25.40 -2.04 40.50
N GLU A 77 -25.24 -0.74 40.50
CA GLU A 77 -24.74 -0.03 41.67
C GLU A 77 -25.55 1.23 41.95
N VAL A 78 -25.70 1.59 43.22
CA VAL A 78 -26.52 2.72 43.67
C VAL A 78 -25.63 3.79 44.29
N GLN A 79 -25.69 4.99 43.72
CA GLN A 79 -25.00 6.15 44.27
C GLN A 79 -25.72 6.65 45.51
N LEU A 80 -24.96 6.90 46.58
CA LEU A 80 -25.44 7.51 47.81
C LEU A 80 -24.78 8.87 48.03
N LEU A 81 -25.53 9.74 48.71
CA LEU A 81 -25.03 10.98 49.28
C LEU A 81 -25.65 11.15 50.68
N ALA A 82 -24.80 11.34 51.69
CA ALA A 82 -25.22 11.44 53.08
C ALA A 82 -24.44 12.53 53.84
N ASP A 83 -25.09 13.20 54.80
CA ASP A 83 -24.44 14.21 55.65
C ASP A 83 -24.31 13.79 57.12
N ASN A 84 -23.71 14.66 57.94
CA ASN A 84 -23.58 14.45 59.39
C ASN A 84 -24.87 14.75 60.18
N HIS A 85 -25.94 15.18 59.50
CA HIS A 85 -27.20 15.62 60.10
C HIS A 85 -28.31 14.57 59.97
N GLY A 86 -27.95 13.38 59.46
CA GLY A 86 -28.85 12.24 59.32
C GLY A 86 -29.61 12.20 57.99
N ASN A 87 -29.32 13.11 57.05
CA ASN A 87 -29.91 13.08 55.72
C ASN A 87 -29.14 12.10 54.83
N ILE A 88 -29.87 11.23 54.12
CA ILE A 88 -29.31 10.24 53.19
C ILE A 88 -30.25 10.13 52.00
N VAL A 89 -29.71 10.28 50.79
CA VAL A 89 -30.43 10.08 49.52
C VAL A 89 -29.67 9.11 48.62
N HIS A 90 -30.38 8.44 47.72
CA HIS A 90 -29.77 7.78 46.56
C HIS A 90 -29.86 8.69 45.33
N LEU A 91 -28.84 8.65 44.48
CA LEU A 91 -28.81 9.37 43.20
C LEU A 91 -29.06 8.40 42.03
N TYR A 92 -30.04 7.52 42.22
CA TYR A 92 -30.36 6.40 41.33
C TYR A 92 -29.20 5.40 41.16
N GLU A 93 -29.36 4.50 40.19
CA GLU A 93 -28.45 3.40 39.87
C GLU A 93 -27.65 3.65 38.59
N ARG A 94 -26.52 2.93 38.49
CA ARG A 94 -25.75 2.76 37.27
C ARG A 94 -25.71 1.27 36.87
N ASP A 95 -25.71 1.02 35.57
CA ASP A 95 -25.42 -0.30 34.99
C ASP A 95 -23.94 -0.32 34.55
N CYS A 96 -23.16 -1.13 35.25
CA CYS A 96 -21.72 -1.33 35.02
C CYS A 96 -21.44 -2.74 34.49
N SER A 97 -22.43 -3.37 33.83
CA SER A 97 -22.35 -4.76 33.34
C SER A 97 -21.41 -4.93 32.15
N VAL A 98 -21.04 -3.87 31.43
CA VAL A 98 -20.09 -3.99 30.32
C VAL A 98 -18.68 -4.08 30.88
N GLN A 99 -18.20 -5.32 31.05
CA GLN A 99 -16.94 -5.63 31.70
C GLN A 99 -16.07 -6.56 30.86
N ARG A 100 -14.75 -6.44 31.04
CA ARG A 100 -13.76 -7.40 30.53
C ARG A 100 -12.95 -7.91 31.70
N ARG A 101 -12.90 -9.23 31.90
CA ARG A 101 -12.19 -9.86 33.05
C ARG A 101 -12.52 -9.19 34.39
N PHE A 102 -13.81 -8.95 34.64
CA PHE A 102 -14.34 -8.27 35.83
C PHE A 102 -13.91 -6.81 36.03
N GLN A 103 -13.32 -6.17 35.01
CA GLN A 103 -13.03 -4.74 35.01
C GLN A 103 -14.10 -4.01 34.19
N LYS A 104 -14.69 -2.97 34.78
CA LYS A 104 -15.67 -2.09 34.10
C LYS A 104 -15.01 -1.48 32.85
N VAL A 105 -15.78 -1.32 31.78
CA VAL A 105 -15.33 -0.72 30.51
C VAL A 105 -16.23 0.44 30.09
N VAL A 106 -17.55 0.21 30.15
CA VAL A 106 -18.59 1.19 29.81
C VAL A 106 -19.63 1.20 30.91
N GLU A 107 -20.01 2.39 31.36
CA GLU A 107 -20.99 2.58 32.43
C GLU A 107 -22.18 3.42 31.93
N ILE A 108 -23.39 3.07 32.37
CA ILE A 108 -24.64 3.70 31.93
C ILE A 108 -25.42 4.17 33.15
N ALA A 109 -25.99 5.38 33.11
CA ALA A 109 -27.00 5.84 34.06
C ALA A 109 -28.25 6.33 33.32
N PRO A 110 -29.47 6.04 33.78
CA PRO A 110 -29.82 4.94 34.70
C PRO A 110 -29.62 3.56 34.04
N ALA A 111 -29.79 2.48 34.81
CA ALA A 111 -29.75 1.14 34.25
C ALA A 111 -30.94 0.86 33.31
N PRO A 112 -30.69 0.45 32.05
CA PRO A 112 -31.75 0.14 31.09
C PRO A 112 -32.41 -1.21 31.39
N ASN A 113 -33.72 -1.31 31.15
CA ASN A 113 -34.54 -2.53 31.27
C ASN A 113 -34.55 -3.25 32.62
N LEU A 114 -34.11 -2.62 33.71
CA LEU A 114 -34.40 -3.15 35.04
C LEU A 114 -35.89 -2.99 35.36
N SER A 115 -36.50 -4.05 35.90
CA SER A 115 -37.88 -3.99 36.37
C SER A 115 -38.01 -2.98 37.52
N VAL A 116 -39.17 -2.33 37.63
CA VAL A 116 -39.44 -1.35 38.70
C VAL A 116 -39.25 -2.00 40.09
N LYS A 117 -39.58 -3.28 40.21
CA LYS A 117 -39.36 -4.08 41.42
C LYS A 117 -37.88 -4.14 41.80
N VAL A 118 -37.00 -4.47 40.86
CA VAL A 118 -35.55 -4.53 41.10
C VAL A 118 -35.01 -3.16 41.44
N LYS A 119 -35.41 -2.11 40.71
CA LYS A 119 -34.99 -0.73 40.99
C LYS A 119 -35.30 -0.33 42.43
N GLN A 120 -36.54 -0.54 42.86
CA GLN A 120 -36.94 -0.20 44.23
C GLN A 120 -36.15 -1.03 45.26
N ALA A 121 -35.93 -2.33 44.99
CA ALA A 121 -35.18 -3.18 45.89
C ALA A 121 -33.73 -2.71 46.07
N VAL A 122 -33.01 -2.39 44.99
CA VAL A 122 -31.61 -1.92 45.11
C VAL A 122 -31.52 -0.58 45.84
N TYR A 123 -32.49 0.34 45.64
CA TYR A 123 -32.51 1.61 46.38
C TYR A 123 -32.77 1.39 47.88
N ASP A 124 -33.78 0.59 48.21
CA ASP A 124 -34.14 0.30 49.59
C ASP A 124 -33.00 -0.40 50.33
N TYR A 125 -32.34 -1.36 49.67
CA TYR A 125 -31.18 -2.06 50.24
C TYR A 125 -30.00 -1.12 50.43
N ALA A 126 -29.67 -0.28 49.44
CA ALA A 126 -28.57 0.67 49.54
C ALA A 126 -28.80 1.68 50.69
N LEU A 127 -30.01 2.25 50.79
CA LEU A 127 -30.37 3.16 51.87
C LEU A 127 -30.38 2.46 53.23
N LYS A 128 -30.85 1.21 53.31
CA LYS A 128 -30.85 0.43 54.56
C LYS A 128 -29.44 0.14 55.04
N ILE A 129 -28.54 -0.23 54.13
CA ILE A 129 -27.11 -0.42 54.42
C ILE A 129 -26.51 0.89 54.93
N ALA A 130 -26.73 2.00 54.22
CA ALA A 130 -26.21 3.31 54.58
C ALA A 130 -26.68 3.77 55.97
N ARG A 131 -27.98 3.62 56.27
CA ARG A 131 -28.55 3.96 57.58
C ARG A 131 -27.99 3.11 58.70
N ALA A 132 -27.82 1.80 58.47
CA ALA A 132 -27.31 0.86 59.47
C ALA A 132 -25.90 1.24 59.96
N VAL A 133 -25.08 1.84 59.10
CA VAL A 133 -23.71 2.24 59.42
C VAL A 133 -23.54 3.74 59.67
N ARG A 134 -24.63 4.51 59.64
CA ARG A 134 -24.61 5.99 59.68
C ARG A 134 -23.62 6.54 58.66
N TYR A 135 -23.77 6.12 57.41
CA TYR A 135 -22.90 6.48 56.31
C TYR A 135 -22.80 8.01 56.16
N ASN A 136 -21.61 8.50 55.82
CA ASN A 136 -21.34 9.92 55.60
C ASN A 136 -20.63 10.11 54.25
N ASN A 137 -20.87 11.26 53.62
CA ASN A 137 -20.29 11.66 52.34
C ASN A 137 -20.88 10.85 51.15
N ALA A 138 -20.22 10.86 49.99
CA ALA A 138 -20.61 10.03 48.86
C ALA A 138 -20.11 8.59 49.01
N GLY A 139 -20.88 7.64 48.49
CA GLY A 139 -20.50 6.23 48.43
C GLY A 139 -21.35 5.49 47.41
N THR A 140 -20.93 4.28 47.08
CA THR A 140 -21.69 3.42 46.17
C THR A 140 -21.91 2.06 46.80
N VAL A 141 -23.13 1.54 46.69
CA VAL A 141 -23.45 0.15 47.04
C VAL A 141 -23.60 -0.65 45.76
N GLU A 142 -22.82 -1.71 45.60
CA GLU A 142 -22.82 -2.55 44.40
C GLU A 142 -23.61 -3.85 44.61
N PHE A 143 -24.31 -4.27 43.56
CA PHE A 143 -25.16 -5.45 43.50
C PHE A 143 -24.92 -6.25 42.22
N LEU A 144 -25.14 -7.57 42.31
CA LEU A 144 -25.40 -8.42 41.15
C LEU A 144 -26.89 -8.68 41.05
N VAL A 145 -27.44 -8.57 39.84
CA VAL A 145 -28.83 -8.90 39.53
C VAL A 145 -28.83 -10.06 38.54
N ASP A 146 -29.44 -11.19 38.92
CA ASP A 146 -29.55 -12.35 38.03
C ASP A 146 -30.72 -12.22 37.04
N ARG A 147 -30.89 -13.22 36.18
CA ARG A 147 -31.95 -13.24 35.15
C ARG A 147 -33.36 -13.37 35.71
N ASP A 148 -33.49 -13.83 36.95
CA ASP A 148 -34.76 -14.02 37.66
C ASP A 148 -35.09 -12.80 38.56
N ASP A 149 -34.41 -11.68 38.34
CA ASP A 149 -34.55 -10.42 39.09
C ASP A 149 -34.18 -10.54 40.59
N ASN A 150 -33.37 -11.53 40.97
CA ASN A 150 -32.84 -11.60 42.34
C ASN A 150 -31.65 -10.67 42.49
N VAL A 151 -31.60 -9.96 43.62
CA VAL A 151 -30.60 -8.93 43.92
C VAL A 151 -29.66 -9.44 45.01
N TYR A 152 -28.36 -9.43 44.72
CA TYR A 152 -27.30 -9.87 45.64
C TYR A 152 -26.35 -8.71 45.92
N PHE A 153 -26.23 -8.31 47.18
CA PHE A 153 -25.20 -7.33 47.59
C PHE A 153 -23.80 -7.93 47.40
N ILE A 154 -22.85 -7.12 46.91
CA ILE A 154 -21.45 -7.54 46.79
C ILE A 154 -20.48 -6.68 47.60
N GLU A 155 -20.54 -5.35 47.48
CA GLU A 155 -19.60 -4.46 48.16
C GLU A 155 -20.15 -3.05 48.34
N VAL A 156 -19.50 -2.28 49.22
CA VAL A 156 -19.63 -0.83 49.29
C VAL A 156 -18.30 -0.21 48.91
N ASN A 157 -18.33 0.76 48.01
CA ASN A 157 -17.19 1.62 47.73
C ASN A 157 -17.36 2.90 48.56
N PRO A 158 -16.63 3.07 49.69
CA PRO A 158 -16.83 4.20 50.59
C PRO A 158 -16.10 5.47 50.10
N ARG A 159 -16.26 5.79 48.81
CA ARG A 159 -15.56 6.85 48.09
C ARG A 159 -16.30 7.20 46.80
N ILE A 160 -15.85 8.27 46.14
CA ILE A 160 -16.25 8.53 44.75
C ILE A 160 -15.70 7.46 43.80
N GLN A 161 -16.45 7.20 42.73
CA GLN A 161 -16.09 6.27 41.67
C GLN A 161 -15.80 6.98 40.35
N VAL A 162 -15.14 6.30 39.41
CA VAL A 162 -14.71 6.91 38.15
C VAL A 162 -15.91 7.32 37.28
N GLU A 163 -17.00 6.57 37.39
CA GLU A 163 -18.29 6.65 36.72
C GLU A 163 -19.33 7.54 37.43
N HIS A 164 -18.94 8.33 38.44
CA HIS A 164 -19.87 9.30 39.04
C HIS A 164 -20.43 10.30 38.00
N THR A 165 -19.65 10.59 36.95
CA THR A 165 -19.97 11.48 35.83
C THR A 165 -21.31 11.17 35.19
N VAL A 166 -21.64 9.89 34.93
CA VAL A 166 -22.94 9.54 34.32
C VAL A 166 -24.11 9.85 35.25
N THR A 167 -23.91 9.76 36.57
CA THR A 167 -24.94 10.12 37.55
C THR A 167 -25.13 11.62 37.64
N GLU A 168 -24.06 12.41 37.63
CA GLU A 168 -24.15 13.88 37.60
C GLU A 168 -24.90 14.35 36.35
N GLU A 169 -24.60 13.75 35.19
CA GLU A 169 -25.21 14.11 33.91
C GLU A 169 -26.72 13.81 33.84
N VAL A 170 -27.22 12.77 34.51
CA VAL A 170 -28.66 12.44 34.52
C VAL A 170 -29.43 13.06 35.68
N THR A 171 -28.74 13.55 36.72
CA THR A 171 -29.40 14.16 37.90
C THR A 171 -29.23 15.67 37.98
N GLY A 172 -28.20 16.22 37.35
CA GLY A 172 -27.79 17.62 37.50
C GLY A 172 -27.11 17.92 38.84
N ILE A 173 -26.80 16.90 39.65
CA ILE A 173 -26.18 17.07 40.97
C ILE A 173 -24.67 16.90 40.83
N ASP A 174 -23.91 17.92 41.24
CA ASP A 174 -22.45 17.86 41.35
C ASP A 174 -22.06 17.11 42.62
N ILE A 175 -21.65 15.86 42.46
CA ILE A 175 -21.31 14.95 43.55
C ILE A 175 -20.02 15.42 44.22
N VAL A 176 -18.99 15.78 43.46
CA VAL A 176 -17.68 16.19 44.01
C VAL A 176 -17.81 17.43 44.88
N ARG A 177 -18.51 18.45 44.38
CA ARG A 177 -18.80 19.67 45.15
C ARG A 177 -19.61 19.34 46.41
N SER A 178 -20.62 18.49 46.30
CA SER A 178 -21.42 18.07 47.44
C SER A 178 -20.59 17.34 48.50
N GLN A 179 -19.66 16.48 48.11
CA GLN A 179 -18.73 15.81 49.04
C GLN A 179 -17.90 16.82 49.84
N ILE A 180 -17.41 17.88 49.21
CA ILE A 180 -16.63 18.94 49.86
C ILE A 180 -17.50 19.71 50.86
N LEU A 181 -18.71 20.10 50.46
CA LEU A 181 -19.65 20.83 51.34
C LEU A 181 -20.07 19.97 52.54
N ILE A 182 -20.37 18.69 52.33
CA ILE A 182 -20.67 17.73 53.40
C ILE A 182 -19.49 17.60 54.37
N ALA A 183 -18.25 17.52 53.84
CA ALA A 183 -17.04 17.47 54.66
C ALA A 183 -16.82 18.78 55.46
N GLN A 184 -17.34 19.91 54.99
CA GLN A 184 -17.44 21.18 55.74
C GLN A 184 -18.62 21.21 56.73
N ASN A 185 -19.28 20.07 56.93
CA ASN A 185 -20.43 19.89 57.81
C ASN A 185 -21.71 20.63 57.35
N VAL A 186 -21.82 20.98 56.06
CA VAL A 186 -23.03 21.55 55.46
C VAL A 186 -24.08 20.44 55.26
N PRO A 187 -25.34 20.62 55.70
CA PRO A 187 -26.39 19.63 55.48
C PRO A 187 -26.86 19.59 54.02
N LEU A 188 -27.41 18.46 53.57
CA LEU A 188 -27.91 18.27 52.20
C LEU A 188 -29.01 19.28 51.81
N ASN A 189 -29.83 19.69 52.77
CA ASN A 189 -30.93 20.62 52.56
C ASN A 189 -30.50 22.10 52.55
N ASP A 190 -29.20 22.39 52.77
CA ASP A 190 -28.67 23.75 52.68
C ASP A 190 -28.80 24.28 51.25
N PRO A 191 -29.11 25.58 51.04
CA PRO A 191 -29.22 26.17 49.71
C PRO A 191 -28.01 25.97 48.78
N ASN A 192 -26.83 25.68 49.34
CA ASN A 192 -25.62 25.41 48.55
C ASN A 192 -25.58 24.00 47.94
N ILE A 193 -26.34 23.02 48.47
CA ILE A 193 -26.48 21.66 47.94
C ILE A 193 -27.90 21.44 47.37
N PHE A 194 -28.92 21.92 48.08
CA PHE A 194 -30.33 21.97 47.68
C PHE A 194 -30.98 20.60 47.42
N ILE A 195 -30.79 19.66 48.35
CA ILE A 195 -31.48 18.36 48.37
C ILE A 195 -32.29 18.28 49.67
N LEU A 196 -33.57 18.66 49.62
CA LEU A 196 -34.47 18.66 50.80
C LEU A 196 -34.95 17.25 51.14
N GLY A 197 -35.01 16.37 50.13
CA GLY A 197 -35.31 14.95 50.29
C GLY A 197 -35.13 14.14 49.00
N GLN A 198 -35.49 12.86 49.05
CA GLN A 198 -35.34 11.95 47.89
C GLN A 198 -36.14 12.41 46.66
N ASP A 199 -37.26 13.09 46.86
CA ASP A 199 -38.13 13.58 45.79
C ASP A 199 -37.49 14.71 44.96
N ASP A 200 -36.49 15.42 45.49
CA ASP A 200 -35.79 16.48 44.74
C ASP A 200 -34.78 15.91 43.72
N VAL A 201 -34.38 14.65 43.89
CA VAL A 201 -33.44 13.98 42.98
C VAL A 201 -34.20 13.53 41.73
N LYS A 202 -34.16 14.33 40.67
CA LYS A 202 -34.82 14.03 39.39
C LYS A 202 -33.89 13.32 38.42
N LEU A 203 -34.47 12.48 37.59
CA LEU A 203 -33.75 11.74 36.54
C LEU A 203 -34.10 12.30 35.17
N ASN A 204 -33.11 12.61 34.35
CA ASN A 204 -33.29 13.15 33.00
C ASN A 204 -32.45 12.38 31.97
N GLY A 205 -33.13 11.59 31.14
CA GLY A 205 -32.51 10.89 30.02
C GLY A 205 -31.56 9.76 30.46
N PHE A 206 -30.50 9.58 29.66
CA PHE A 206 -29.44 8.59 29.83
C PHE A 206 -28.09 9.25 29.64
N ALA A 207 -27.09 8.76 30.37
CA ALA A 207 -25.69 9.07 30.19
C ALA A 207 -24.88 7.77 30.03
N ILE A 208 -23.84 7.82 29.20
CA ILE A 208 -22.92 6.72 28.96
C ILE A 208 -21.50 7.26 29.10
N GLN A 209 -20.64 6.57 29.86
CA GLN A 209 -19.22 6.87 29.94
C GLN A 209 -18.40 5.78 29.26
N CYS A 210 -17.41 6.20 28.47
CA CYS A 210 -16.31 5.36 28.01
C CYS A 210 -14.98 5.95 28.49
N ARG A 211 -13.99 5.07 28.72
CA ARG A 211 -12.61 5.45 29.03
C ARG A 211 -11.72 5.18 27.85
N ILE A 212 -11.17 6.23 27.25
CA ILE A 212 -10.15 6.10 26.22
C ILE A 212 -8.82 5.81 26.92
N THR A 213 -8.20 4.67 26.59
CA THR A 213 -6.92 4.22 27.15
C THR A 213 -5.89 3.97 26.06
N THR A 214 -4.61 3.83 26.44
CA THR A 214 -3.54 3.38 25.53
C THR A 214 -3.49 1.87 25.32
N GLU A 215 -4.46 1.11 25.81
CA GLU A 215 -4.50 -0.34 25.64
C GLU A 215 -4.78 -0.71 24.19
N ASP A 216 -3.97 -1.61 23.64
CA ASP A 216 -4.11 -2.11 22.28
C ASP A 216 -5.04 -3.35 22.23
N PRO A 217 -6.27 -3.23 21.69
CA PRO A 217 -7.20 -4.35 21.62
C PRO A 217 -6.72 -5.50 20.71
N GLU A 218 -5.89 -5.21 19.71
CA GLU A 218 -5.32 -6.21 18.79
C GLU A 218 -4.17 -6.99 19.45
N ASN A 219 -3.57 -6.43 20.52
CA ASN A 219 -2.48 -7.03 21.28
C ASN A 219 -2.87 -7.33 22.74
N GLY A 220 -4.06 -7.90 22.94
CA GLY A 220 -4.50 -8.39 24.25
C GLY A 220 -4.76 -7.31 25.31
N PHE A 221 -4.94 -6.05 24.90
CA PHE A 221 -5.09 -4.84 25.73
C PHE A 221 -3.82 -4.49 26.51
N LYS A 222 -2.65 -4.83 25.97
CA LYS A 222 -1.38 -4.34 26.54
C LYS A 222 -1.34 -2.80 26.42
N PRO A 223 -1.04 -2.06 27.50
CA PRO A 223 -0.87 -0.61 27.42
C PRO A 223 0.32 -0.23 26.54
N ASP A 224 0.07 0.65 25.57
CA ASP A 224 1.09 1.32 24.80
C ASP A 224 1.61 2.56 25.54
N TYR A 225 2.83 2.96 25.22
CA TYR A 225 3.53 4.07 25.86
C TYR A 225 4.39 4.81 24.84
N GLY A 226 4.59 6.10 25.06
CA GLY A 226 5.29 6.94 24.09
C GLY A 226 4.80 8.38 24.11
N THR A 227 5.14 9.12 23.07
CA THR A 227 4.77 10.54 22.97
C THR A 227 3.47 10.69 22.18
N LEU A 228 2.50 11.41 22.73
CA LEU A 228 1.32 11.84 22.00
C LEU A 228 1.72 12.87 20.93
N ILE A 229 1.83 12.42 19.68
CA ILE A 229 2.19 13.29 18.53
C ILE A 229 1.03 14.22 18.17
N THR A 230 -0.20 13.73 18.31
CA THR A 230 -1.41 14.54 18.13
C THR A 230 -2.44 14.08 19.13
N TYR A 231 -3.03 15.03 19.84
CA TYR A 231 -4.22 14.85 20.65
C TYR A 231 -5.26 15.90 20.24
N ARG A 232 -6.39 15.44 19.69
CA ARG A 232 -7.58 16.26 19.47
C ARG A 232 -8.77 15.57 20.09
N ASN A 233 -9.42 16.30 20.99
CA ASN A 233 -10.66 15.88 21.60
C ASN A 233 -11.86 16.24 20.72
N ALA A 234 -13.01 15.66 21.05
CA ALA A 234 -14.27 15.90 20.36
C ALA A 234 -15.32 16.35 21.38
N GLY A 235 -15.70 17.63 21.33
CA GLY A 235 -16.75 18.21 22.17
C GLY A 235 -18.12 18.20 21.49
N GLY A 236 -18.99 19.12 21.90
CA GLY A 236 -20.34 19.32 21.34
C GLY A 236 -21.44 19.14 22.39
N PHE A 237 -22.68 19.45 22.01
CA PHE A 237 -23.82 19.36 22.94
C PHE A 237 -24.02 17.93 23.47
N GLY A 238 -24.06 17.82 24.80
CA GLY A 238 -24.23 16.54 25.49
C GLY A 238 -22.98 15.66 25.49
N ILE A 239 -21.79 16.24 25.35
CA ILE A 239 -20.51 15.57 25.56
C ILE A 239 -19.76 16.28 26.67
N ARG A 240 -19.38 15.51 27.70
CA ARG A 240 -18.50 15.91 28.78
C ARG A 240 -17.17 15.16 28.65
N LEU A 241 -16.07 15.88 28.87
CA LEU A 241 -14.72 15.35 28.83
C LEU A 241 -14.04 15.61 30.16
N ASP A 242 -13.55 14.54 30.79
CA ASP A 242 -12.71 14.60 31.97
C ASP A 242 -11.33 14.04 31.56
N GLU A 243 -10.41 14.93 31.18
CA GLU A 243 -9.10 14.58 30.65
C GLU A 243 -8.13 14.18 31.77
N GLY A 244 -7.29 13.17 31.50
CA GLY A 244 -6.08 12.93 32.29
C GLY A 244 -4.98 13.93 31.89
N SER A 245 -3.72 13.51 32.01
CA SER A 245 -2.58 14.26 31.49
C SER A 245 -2.42 14.00 29.98
N ALA A 246 -3.34 14.48 29.15
CA ALA A 246 -3.35 14.21 27.71
C ALA A 246 -3.30 15.50 26.88
N TYR A 247 -2.14 15.80 26.30
CA TYR A 247 -1.95 16.91 25.37
C TYR A 247 -0.86 16.58 24.34
N SER A 248 -0.82 17.29 23.22
CA SER A 248 0.18 17.05 22.18
C SER A 248 1.59 17.33 22.73
N GLY A 249 2.50 16.36 22.61
CA GLY A 249 3.85 16.37 23.17
C GLY A 249 3.98 15.66 24.52
N MET A 250 2.88 15.27 25.18
CA MET A 250 2.93 14.54 26.44
C MET A 250 3.49 13.12 26.25
N LYS A 251 4.37 12.70 27.15
CA LYS A 251 4.93 11.35 27.18
C LYS A 251 4.15 10.47 28.16
N ILE A 252 3.43 9.49 27.65
CA ILE A 252 2.73 8.49 28.44
C ILE A 252 3.76 7.57 29.11
N SER A 253 3.66 7.48 30.42
CA SER A 253 4.54 6.68 31.28
C SER A 253 4.00 5.27 31.44
N PRO A 254 4.85 4.23 31.46
CA PRO A 254 4.43 2.86 31.74
C PRO A 254 4.13 2.60 33.23
N PHE A 255 4.30 3.59 34.12
CA PHE A 255 4.20 3.44 35.57
C PHE A 255 2.82 3.72 36.18
N PHE A 256 1.88 4.25 35.40
CA PHE A 256 0.52 4.61 35.84
C PHE A 256 -0.54 3.85 35.04
N ASP A 257 -1.80 4.12 35.31
CA ASP A 257 -2.88 3.60 34.47
C ASP A 257 -2.81 4.19 33.06
N SER A 258 -3.42 3.49 32.11
CA SER A 258 -3.36 3.81 30.69
C SER A 258 -4.39 4.86 30.24
N MET A 259 -5.10 5.50 31.17
CA MET A 259 -6.22 6.40 30.87
C MET A 259 -5.74 7.71 30.23
N ILE A 260 -6.33 8.05 29.08
CA ILE A 260 -6.12 9.32 28.38
C ILE A 260 -7.22 10.32 28.77
N VAL A 261 -8.48 9.91 28.59
CA VAL A 261 -9.64 10.78 28.80
C VAL A 261 -10.90 9.94 29.05
N LYS A 262 -11.76 10.42 29.95
CA LYS A 262 -13.13 9.90 30.09
C LYS A 262 -14.07 10.72 29.21
N VAL A 263 -14.89 10.04 28.43
CA VAL A 263 -15.86 10.67 27.55
C VAL A 263 -17.25 10.24 27.99
N THR A 264 -18.03 11.20 28.48
CA THR A 264 -19.41 10.98 28.90
C THR A 264 -20.35 11.64 27.91
N ALA A 265 -21.35 10.89 27.43
CA ALA A 265 -22.35 11.41 26.51
C ALA A 265 -23.76 11.30 27.09
N THR A 266 -24.57 12.35 26.92
CA THR A 266 -25.97 12.40 27.34
C THR A 266 -26.96 12.38 26.18
N GLY A 267 -28.10 11.75 26.40
CA GLY A 267 -29.19 11.69 25.44
C GLY A 267 -30.54 11.38 26.10
N ARG A 268 -31.64 11.71 25.40
CA ARG A 268 -33.00 11.40 25.89
C ARG A 268 -33.30 9.90 25.93
N THR A 269 -32.57 9.12 25.13
CA THR A 269 -32.65 7.66 25.06
C THR A 269 -31.24 7.09 25.09
N LEU A 270 -31.11 5.82 25.52
CA LEU A 270 -29.83 5.11 25.50
C LEU A 270 -29.20 5.11 24.10
N ALA A 271 -30.00 4.84 23.06
CA ALA A 271 -29.54 4.87 21.68
C ALA A 271 -29.04 6.27 21.26
N GLY A 272 -29.72 7.34 21.68
CA GLY A 272 -29.30 8.71 21.39
C GLY A 272 -27.99 9.10 22.09
N ALA A 273 -27.80 8.70 23.34
CA ALA A 273 -26.54 8.88 24.07
C ALA A 273 -25.40 8.08 23.39
N ALA A 274 -25.67 6.82 22.99
CA ALA A 274 -24.71 5.98 22.30
C ALA A 274 -24.30 6.52 20.93
N GLN A 275 -25.26 7.08 20.15
CA GLN A 275 -24.96 7.72 18.87
C GLN A 275 -24.06 8.95 19.02
N ARG A 276 -24.33 9.80 20.02
CA ARG A 276 -23.49 10.97 20.33
C ARG A 276 -22.09 10.56 20.75
N LEU A 277 -21.99 9.56 21.62
CA LEU A 277 -20.71 9.01 22.06
C LEU A 277 -19.92 8.42 20.89
N ASN A 278 -20.58 7.65 20.01
CA ASN A 278 -19.97 7.08 18.82
C ASN A 278 -19.43 8.16 17.87
N ARG A 279 -20.19 9.25 17.65
CA ARG A 279 -19.69 10.40 16.89
C ARG A 279 -18.45 11.02 17.56
N SER A 280 -18.47 11.14 18.89
CA SER A 280 -17.34 11.67 19.66
C SER A 280 -16.08 10.83 19.49
N LEU A 281 -16.19 9.52 19.71
CA LEU A 281 -15.10 8.55 19.56
C LEU A 281 -14.51 8.58 18.14
N ARG A 282 -15.35 8.66 17.11
CA ARG A 282 -14.93 8.78 15.70
C ARG A 282 -14.24 10.09 15.34
N GLU A 283 -14.49 11.15 16.09
CA GLU A 283 -13.90 12.47 15.87
C GLU A 283 -12.57 12.64 16.62
N PHE A 284 -12.36 11.91 17.72
CA PHE A 284 -11.07 11.88 18.42
C PHE A 284 -9.92 11.56 17.45
N ARG A 285 -8.82 12.30 17.59
CA ARG A 285 -7.57 12.02 16.88
C ARG A 285 -6.45 11.92 17.89
N VAL A 286 -6.10 10.68 18.22
CA VAL A 286 -4.93 10.34 19.03
C VAL A 286 -3.90 9.67 18.12
N ARG A 287 -2.65 10.15 18.18
CA ARG A 287 -1.51 9.65 17.39
C ARG A 287 -0.26 9.58 18.25
N GLY A 288 0.62 8.63 17.95
CA GLY A 288 1.86 8.38 18.68
C GLY A 288 1.77 7.22 19.67
N VAL A 289 0.56 6.83 20.05
CA VAL A 289 0.25 5.61 20.81
C VAL A 289 -1.03 4.97 20.25
N THR A 290 -1.16 3.66 20.44
CA THR A 290 -2.41 2.92 20.17
C THR A 290 -3.49 3.27 21.21
N THR A 291 -4.76 3.06 20.85
CA THR A 291 -5.90 3.33 21.75
C THR A 291 -6.99 2.29 21.63
N ASN A 292 -7.81 2.14 22.68
CA ASN A 292 -8.97 1.25 22.71
C ASN A 292 -10.24 1.82 22.01
N ILE A 293 -10.17 2.98 21.34
CA ILE A 293 -11.33 3.70 20.77
C ILE A 293 -12.20 2.80 19.88
N ARG A 294 -11.59 2.00 19.02
CA ARG A 294 -12.30 1.14 18.05
C ARG A 294 -13.11 0.05 18.72
N PHE A 295 -12.53 -0.53 19.77
CA PHE A 295 -13.23 -1.49 20.60
C PHE A 295 -14.44 -0.85 21.27
N LEU A 296 -14.30 0.39 21.79
CA LEU A 296 -15.42 1.13 22.36
C LEU A 296 -16.50 1.45 21.31
N GLU A 297 -16.13 1.83 20.08
CA GLU A 297 -17.06 2.05 18.97
C GLU A 297 -17.89 0.79 18.67
N ASN A 298 -17.24 -0.38 18.62
CA ASN A 298 -17.90 -1.66 18.40
C ASN A 298 -18.88 -1.96 19.55
N VAL A 299 -18.44 -1.82 20.80
CA VAL A 299 -19.26 -2.06 22.00
C VAL A 299 -20.53 -1.22 22.00
N ILE A 300 -20.43 0.10 21.83
CA ILE A 300 -21.61 0.99 21.92
C ILE A 300 -22.49 0.95 20.65
N SER A 301 -21.96 0.43 19.55
CA SER A 301 -22.72 0.23 18.31
C SER A 301 -23.44 -1.11 18.26
N HIS A 302 -23.03 -2.06 19.10
CA HIS A 302 -23.61 -3.40 19.15
C HIS A 302 -25.09 -3.37 19.56
N GLU A 303 -25.89 -4.24 18.95
CA GLU A 303 -27.34 -4.24 19.13
C GLU A 303 -27.75 -4.56 20.58
N GLN A 304 -27.08 -5.53 21.22
CA GLN A 304 -27.35 -5.87 22.63
C GLN A 304 -27.11 -4.68 23.57
N PHE A 305 -26.07 -3.86 23.31
CA PHE A 305 -25.79 -2.66 24.09
C PHE A 305 -26.88 -1.61 23.91
N ARG A 306 -27.24 -1.29 22.66
CA ARG A 306 -28.28 -0.29 22.35
C ARG A 306 -29.66 -0.67 22.86
N LYS A 307 -29.92 -1.98 22.96
CA LYS A 307 -31.14 -2.52 23.57
C LYS A 307 -31.06 -2.62 25.09
N GLY A 308 -29.93 -2.36 25.74
CA GLY A 308 -29.77 -2.45 27.20
C GLY A 308 -29.71 -3.87 27.77
N LEU A 309 -29.34 -4.86 26.95
CA LEU A 309 -29.36 -6.29 27.27
C LEU A 309 -28.01 -6.83 27.75
N CYS A 310 -26.99 -5.98 27.90
CA CYS A 310 -25.67 -6.42 28.34
C CYS A 310 -25.70 -6.99 29.77
N THR A 311 -24.95 -8.09 29.93
CA THR A 311 -24.58 -8.74 31.20
C THR A 311 -23.06 -8.69 31.36
N VAL A 312 -22.52 -9.07 32.52
CA VAL A 312 -21.05 -9.12 32.79
C VAL A 312 -20.27 -9.88 31.70
N ASN A 313 -20.84 -10.95 31.14
CA ASN A 313 -20.20 -11.77 30.08
C ASN A 313 -20.36 -11.21 28.65
N PHE A 314 -20.91 -10.00 28.48
CA PHE A 314 -21.23 -9.46 27.15
C PHE A 314 -20.00 -9.42 26.23
N ILE A 315 -18.87 -8.90 26.69
CA ILE A 315 -17.67 -8.78 25.85
C ILE A 315 -17.11 -10.18 25.50
N ASP A 316 -17.06 -11.09 26.46
CA ASP A 316 -16.52 -12.44 26.27
C ASP A 316 -17.38 -13.29 25.31
N ASN A 317 -18.70 -13.02 25.24
CA ASN A 317 -19.64 -13.76 24.39
C ASN A 317 -19.75 -13.22 22.95
N ASN A 318 -19.14 -12.07 22.64
CA ASN A 318 -19.26 -11.42 21.32
C ASN A 318 -17.85 -11.17 20.73
N PRO A 319 -17.21 -12.20 20.14
CA PRO A 319 -15.84 -12.09 19.60
C PRO A 319 -15.74 -11.15 18.40
N ASP A 320 -16.86 -10.85 17.73
CA ASP A 320 -16.96 -9.87 16.65
C ASP A 320 -16.63 -8.44 17.11
N LEU A 321 -16.69 -8.14 18.41
CA LEU A 321 -16.24 -6.85 18.97
C LEU A 321 -14.75 -6.59 18.73
N PHE A 322 -13.96 -7.63 18.44
CA PHE A 322 -12.53 -7.55 18.13
C PHE A 322 -12.21 -7.53 16.63
N ALA A 323 -13.24 -7.48 15.77
CA ALA A 323 -13.06 -7.25 14.34
C ALA A 323 -12.91 -5.73 14.08
N PHE A 324 -11.70 -5.30 13.73
CA PHE A 324 -11.39 -3.88 13.51
C PHE A 324 -11.08 -3.59 12.05
N ASP A 325 -11.75 -2.59 11.47
CA ASP A 325 -11.39 -2.05 10.16
C ASP A 325 -10.09 -1.25 10.23
N ARG A 326 -9.04 -1.61 9.48
CA ARG A 326 -7.78 -0.83 9.47
C ARG A 326 -8.01 0.58 8.90
N PRO A 327 -7.58 1.66 9.59
CA PRO A 327 -7.80 3.01 9.09
C PRO A 327 -6.86 3.25 7.92
N LYS A 328 -7.39 3.79 6.82
CA LYS A 328 -6.59 4.19 5.66
C LYS A 328 -5.87 5.50 6.02
N ASP A 329 -4.69 5.43 6.63
CA ASP A 329 -3.86 6.57 7.09
C ASP A 329 -3.21 7.36 5.92
N ARG A 330 -3.99 7.66 4.88
CA ARG A 330 -3.52 8.12 3.56
C ARG A 330 -2.75 9.44 3.65
N ALA A 331 -3.26 10.41 4.40
CA ALA A 331 -2.63 11.73 4.51
C ALA A 331 -1.26 11.66 5.21
N THR A 332 -1.14 10.90 6.30
CA THR A 332 0.13 10.73 7.03
C THR A 332 1.18 10.06 6.14
N ARG A 333 0.78 9.04 5.36
CA ARG A 333 1.69 8.36 4.43
C ARG A 333 2.19 9.27 3.31
N ILE A 334 1.32 10.13 2.75
CA ILE A 334 1.73 11.17 1.80
C ILE A 334 2.68 12.19 2.43
N LEU A 335 2.40 12.65 3.66
CA LEU A 335 3.32 13.55 4.38
C LEU A 335 4.68 12.87 4.63
N ARG A 336 4.69 11.56 4.90
CA ARG A 336 5.93 10.79 5.04
C ARG A 336 6.73 10.79 3.74
N TYR A 337 6.09 10.58 2.60
CA TYR A 337 6.74 10.65 1.29
C TYR A 337 7.31 12.05 1.02
N LEU A 338 6.50 13.10 1.19
CA LEU A 338 6.95 14.48 0.96
C LEU A 338 8.11 14.87 1.90
N ALA A 339 8.09 14.36 3.14
CA ALA A 339 9.19 14.55 4.08
C ALA A 339 10.46 13.81 3.62
N ASP A 340 10.33 12.57 3.14
CA ASP A 340 11.44 11.79 2.62
C ASP A 340 12.09 12.45 1.41
N ILE A 341 11.29 12.86 0.42
CA ILE A 341 11.78 13.63 -0.73
C ILE A 341 12.46 14.93 -0.28
N LYS A 342 11.92 15.62 0.74
CA LYS A 342 12.54 16.84 1.26
C LYS A 342 13.92 16.62 1.86
N ILE A 343 14.14 15.50 2.55
CA ILE A 343 15.40 15.21 3.24
C ILE A 343 16.39 14.48 2.33
N ASN A 344 15.94 13.43 1.65
CA ASN A 344 16.78 12.48 0.93
C ASN A 344 16.75 12.67 -0.59
N GLY A 345 15.84 13.49 -1.12
CA GLY A 345 15.63 13.64 -2.56
C GLY A 345 14.94 12.43 -3.19
N HIS A 346 14.58 12.56 -4.46
CA HIS A 346 14.03 11.42 -5.21
C HIS A 346 15.17 10.52 -5.72
N PRO A 347 15.13 9.19 -5.54
CA PRO A 347 16.23 8.29 -5.91
C PRO A 347 16.60 8.33 -7.40
N ASP A 348 15.60 8.52 -8.27
CA ASP A 348 15.81 8.65 -9.72
C ASP A 348 16.30 10.04 -10.17
N VAL A 349 16.27 11.06 -9.29
CA VAL A 349 16.68 12.44 -9.62
C VAL A 349 17.95 12.80 -8.83
N LYS A 350 19.10 12.42 -9.36
CA LYS A 350 20.41 12.65 -8.70
C LYS A 350 20.74 14.13 -8.53
N HIS A 351 20.43 14.93 -9.55
CA HIS A 351 20.70 16.36 -9.57
C HIS A 351 19.49 17.10 -10.14
N TYR A 352 19.08 18.18 -9.48
CA TYR A 352 18.06 19.08 -9.98
C TYR A 352 18.45 20.54 -9.75
N ASP A 353 17.85 21.45 -10.52
CA ASP A 353 18.04 22.89 -10.37
C ASP A 353 16.95 23.44 -9.43
N PRO A 354 17.29 23.86 -8.20
CA PRO A 354 16.31 24.36 -7.24
C PRO A 354 15.71 25.72 -7.64
N THR A 355 16.35 26.42 -8.57
CA THR A 355 15.90 27.73 -9.09
C THR A 355 14.93 27.59 -10.26
N ARG A 356 14.83 26.39 -10.85
CA ARG A 356 13.93 26.12 -11.96
C ARG A 356 12.48 26.40 -11.54
N LYS A 357 11.77 27.11 -12.41
CA LYS A 357 10.33 27.37 -12.31
C LYS A 357 9.66 26.63 -13.44
N PHE A 358 8.65 25.85 -13.10
CA PHE A 358 7.88 25.11 -14.08
C PHE A 358 6.66 25.91 -14.51
N ARG A 359 6.29 25.81 -15.79
CA ARG A 359 5.02 26.37 -16.28
C ARG A 359 3.83 25.63 -15.66
N ASN A 360 2.76 26.37 -15.39
CA ASN A 360 1.47 25.78 -15.09
C ASN A 360 0.85 25.30 -16.41
N PRO A 361 0.43 24.04 -16.53
CA PRO A 361 -0.04 23.50 -17.79
C PRO A 361 -1.52 23.89 -17.96
N GLU A 362 -1.85 24.48 -19.09
CA GLU A 362 -3.22 24.86 -19.41
C GLU A 362 -3.96 23.65 -19.99
N ILE A 363 -4.99 23.17 -19.28
CA ILE A 363 -5.83 22.06 -19.75
C ILE A 363 -6.80 22.61 -20.81
N PRO A 364 -6.78 22.10 -22.07
CA PRO A 364 -7.71 22.53 -23.09
C PRO A 364 -9.17 22.30 -22.67
N SER A 365 -10.01 23.32 -22.83
CA SER A 365 -11.43 23.25 -22.47
C SER A 365 -12.22 22.38 -23.44
N PHE A 366 -13.17 21.61 -22.93
CA PHE A 366 -14.16 20.86 -23.70
C PHE A 366 -15.50 20.85 -22.93
N ASN A 367 -16.60 20.50 -23.60
CA ASN A 367 -17.90 20.39 -22.96
C ASN A 367 -18.10 18.99 -22.37
N SER A 368 -17.84 18.83 -21.07
CA SER A 368 -17.99 17.54 -20.37
C SER A 368 -19.43 17.08 -20.15
N PHE A 369 -20.43 17.90 -20.51
CA PHE A 369 -21.84 17.52 -20.45
C PHE A 369 -22.37 16.95 -21.77
N GLU A 370 -21.63 17.11 -22.87
CA GLU A 370 -21.97 16.47 -24.13
C GLU A 370 -21.61 14.98 -24.09
N PRO A 371 -22.37 14.11 -24.78
CA PRO A 371 -21.95 12.73 -24.95
C PRO A 371 -20.70 12.66 -25.81
N PHE A 372 -19.87 11.64 -25.60
CA PHE A 372 -18.73 11.36 -26.47
C PHE A 372 -19.19 11.17 -27.92
N PRO A 373 -18.51 11.78 -28.91
CA PRO A 373 -18.74 11.46 -30.31
C PRO A 373 -18.43 9.98 -30.57
N LYS A 374 -19.20 9.33 -31.45
CA LYS A 374 -18.92 7.94 -31.83
C LYS A 374 -17.54 7.84 -32.48
N GLY A 375 -16.67 7.02 -31.91
CA GLY A 375 -15.31 6.80 -32.40
C GLY A 375 -15.07 5.36 -32.87
N THR A 376 -13.79 5.02 -33.02
CA THR A 376 -13.35 3.71 -33.50
C THR A 376 -13.65 2.57 -32.53
N LYS A 377 -13.72 2.83 -31.21
CA LYS A 377 -14.12 1.82 -30.23
C LYS A 377 -15.60 1.46 -30.36
N ASP A 378 -16.47 2.45 -30.56
CA ASP A 378 -17.90 2.22 -30.78
C ASP A 378 -18.08 1.35 -32.03
N LYS A 379 -17.35 1.68 -33.10
CA LYS A 379 -17.41 0.95 -34.37
C LYS A 379 -16.89 -0.48 -34.26
N LEU A 380 -15.78 -0.72 -33.55
CA LEU A 380 -15.30 -2.08 -33.27
C LEU A 380 -16.34 -2.89 -32.50
N THR A 381 -16.98 -2.27 -31.51
CA THR A 381 -18.00 -2.93 -30.68
C THR A 381 -19.25 -3.28 -31.48
N GLU A 382 -19.66 -2.41 -32.42
CA GLU A 382 -20.81 -2.64 -33.31
C GLU A 382 -20.55 -3.70 -34.39
N LEU A 383 -19.36 -3.65 -35.03
CA LEU A 383 -19.04 -4.50 -36.19
C LEU A 383 -18.36 -5.83 -35.82
N GLY A 384 -17.67 -5.89 -34.69
CA GLY A 384 -16.69 -6.93 -34.39
C GLY A 384 -15.39 -6.77 -35.22
N PRO A 385 -14.30 -7.46 -34.85
CA PRO A 385 -12.97 -7.16 -35.40
C PRO A 385 -12.85 -7.37 -36.92
N GLN A 386 -13.52 -8.38 -37.47
CA GLN A 386 -13.35 -8.79 -38.88
C GLN A 386 -14.02 -7.78 -39.81
N ALA A 387 -15.28 -7.43 -39.52
CA ALA A 387 -15.99 -6.41 -40.29
C ALA A 387 -15.40 -5.02 -40.06
N PHE A 388 -14.84 -4.75 -38.87
CA PHE A 388 -14.11 -3.52 -38.59
C PHE A 388 -12.82 -3.41 -39.43
N MET A 389 -12.03 -4.49 -39.60
CA MET A 389 -10.87 -4.48 -40.49
C MET A 389 -11.26 -4.31 -41.97
N GLN A 390 -12.38 -4.92 -42.39
CA GLN A 390 -12.89 -4.72 -43.74
C GLN A 390 -13.34 -3.28 -43.98
N TRP A 391 -13.94 -2.64 -42.96
CA TRP A 391 -14.24 -1.21 -42.99
C TRP A 391 -12.95 -0.39 -43.15
N LEU A 392 -11.94 -0.61 -42.31
CA LEU A 392 -10.66 0.11 -42.36
C LEU A 392 -9.98 -0.02 -43.74
N LYS A 393 -10.00 -1.22 -44.33
CA LYS A 393 -9.44 -1.46 -45.66
C LYS A 393 -10.15 -0.70 -46.78
N ASN A 394 -11.45 -0.42 -46.60
CA ASN A 394 -12.26 0.29 -47.57
C ASN A 394 -12.19 1.82 -47.39
N GLU A 395 -11.59 2.30 -46.31
CA GLU A 395 -11.39 3.73 -46.08
C GLU A 395 -10.33 4.28 -47.04
N GLN A 396 -10.65 5.41 -47.68
CA GLN A 396 -9.68 6.13 -48.50
C GLN A 396 -8.72 6.95 -47.64
N GLN A 397 -9.19 7.43 -46.50
CA GLN A 397 -8.47 8.30 -45.59
C GLN A 397 -7.37 7.53 -44.85
N ILE A 398 -6.25 8.19 -44.56
CA ILE A 398 -5.24 7.64 -43.65
C ILE A 398 -5.73 7.76 -42.20
N HIS A 399 -5.56 6.71 -41.38
CA HIS A 399 -5.83 6.84 -39.96
C HIS A 399 -4.56 6.93 -39.12
N PHE A 400 -4.67 7.61 -37.98
CA PHE A 400 -3.56 7.85 -37.07
C PHE A 400 -3.72 7.06 -35.77
N THR A 401 -2.64 6.44 -35.32
CA THR A 401 -2.45 6.03 -33.93
C THR A 401 -1.61 7.08 -33.22
N ASP A 402 -2.08 7.61 -32.10
CA ASP A 402 -1.29 8.53 -31.28
C ASP A 402 -0.51 7.75 -30.20
N THR A 403 0.80 7.90 -30.17
CA THR A 403 1.72 7.21 -29.25
C THR A 403 2.17 8.06 -28.07
N THR A 404 1.61 9.26 -27.89
CA THR A 404 2.01 10.23 -26.86
C THR A 404 1.98 9.63 -25.45
N TYR A 405 1.01 8.75 -25.16
CA TYR A 405 0.82 8.15 -23.83
C TYR A 405 1.63 6.87 -23.60
N ARG A 406 2.42 6.41 -24.59
CA ARG A 406 3.26 5.20 -24.48
C ARG A 406 4.64 5.40 -25.08
N ASP A 407 4.78 5.30 -26.40
CA ASP A 407 6.11 5.20 -27.02
C ASP A 407 6.88 6.51 -27.04
N ALA A 408 6.16 7.63 -27.17
CA ALA A 408 6.78 8.94 -27.23
C ALA A 408 7.55 9.27 -25.95
N HIS A 409 6.89 9.12 -24.79
CA HIS A 409 7.55 9.36 -23.50
C HIS A 409 8.52 8.24 -23.10
N GLN A 410 8.29 7.00 -23.56
CA GLN A 410 9.27 5.93 -23.47
C GLN A 410 10.58 6.30 -24.19
N SER A 411 10.48 6.97 -25.34
CA SER A 411 11.62 7.36 -26.15
C SER A 411 12.30 8.64 -25.67
N LEU A 412 11.54 9.62 -25.19
CA LEU A 412 12.05 10.97 -24.87
C LEU A 412 12.41 11.15 -23.39
N VAL A 413 11.62 10.59 -22.47
CA VAL A 413 11.73 10.86 -21.02
C VAL A 413 11.77 9.59 -20.19
N ALA A 414 12.43 8.55 -20.73
CA ALA A 414 12.66 7.26 -20.07
C ALA A 414 11.39 6.63 -19.47
N THR A 415 10.25 6.78 -20.15
CA THR A 415 8.95 6.23 -19.74
C THR A 415 8.40 6.81 -18.42
N ARG A 416 8.90 7.97 -17.98
CA ARG A 416 8.55 8.52 -16.66
C ARG A 416 7.20 9.25 -16.59
N MET A 417 6.49 9.41 -17.71
CA MET A 417 5.18 10.08 -17.72
C MET A 417 4.19 9.39 -16.78
N ARG A 418 3.63 10.17 -15.85
CA ARG A 418 2.75 9.70 -14.76
C ARG A 418 1.27 9.70 -15.16
N SER A 419 0.49 8.81 -14.54
CA SER A 419 -0.94 8.67 -14.84
C SER A 419 -1.72 9.97 -14.65
N ARG A 420 -1.37 10.76 -13.63
CA ARG A 420 -2.02 12.04 -13.33
C ARG A 420 -1.97 13.03 -14.49
N ASP A 421 -0.82 13.16 -15.14
CA ASP A 421 -0.63 14.12 -16.22
C ASP A 421 -1.37 13.66 -17.49
N ILE A 422 -1.43 12.34 -17.73
CA ILE A 422 -2.22 11.75 -18.80
C ILE A 422 -3.72 12.00 -18.59
N LEU A 423 -4.23 11.68 -17.39
CA LEU A 423 -5.64 11.75 -17.07
C LEU A 423 -6.19 13.18 -17.04
N ALA A 424 -5.34 14.19 -16.83
CA ALA A 424 -5.74 15.59 -16.85
C ALA A 424 -6.28 16.06 -18.20
N VAL A 425 -5.92 15.39 -19.30
CA VAL A 425 -6.32 15.76 -20.66
C VAL A 425 -7.01 14.64 -21.45
N ALA A 426 -6.95 13.39 -20.99
CA ALA A 426 -7.47 12.22 -21.70
C ALA A 426 -8.94 12.37 -22.12
N GLU A 427 -9.81 12.83 -21.22
CA GLU A 427 -11.25 12.98 -21.47
C GLU A 427 -11.53 13.98 -22.61
N GLY A 428 -10.97 15.18 -22.49
CA GLY A 428 -11.11 16.19 -23.53
C GLY A 428 -10.50 15.75 -24.86
N TYR A 429 -9.36 15.03 -24.82
CA TYR A 429 -8.71 14.55 -26.03
C TYR A 429 -9.62 13.57 -26.79
N ALA A 430 -10.27 12.65 -26.07
CA ALA A 430 -11.21 11.69 -26.65
C ALA A 430 -12.50 12.35 -27.19
N HIS A 431 -12.95 13.46 -26.59
CA HIS A 431 -14.03 14.28 -27.15
C HIS A 431 -13.64 14.96 -28.46
N ASN A 432 -12.44 15.52 -28.53
CA ASN A 432 -12.00 16.36 -29.65
C ASN A 432 -11.40 15.57 -30.81
N HIS A 433 -10.92 14.34 -30.56
CA HIS A 433 -10.16 13.52 -31.51
C HIS A 433 -10.68 12.07 -31.58
N ALA A 434 -12.01 11.92 -31.69
CA ALA A 434 -12.68 10.62 -31.81
C ALA A 434 -12.39 9.89 -33.14
N ASP A 435 -11.78 10.58 -34.10
CA ASP A 435 -11.38 10.14 -35.44
C ASP A 435 -10.07 9.33 -35.48
N LEU A 436 -9.31 9.32 -34.38
CA LEU A 436 -8.11 8.49 -34.25
C LEU A 436 -8.42 7.01 -34.43
N PHE A 437 -7.52 6.29 -35.11
CA PHE A 437 -7.59 4.82 -35.15
C PHE A 437 -7.48 4.28 -33.74
N SER A 438 -6.41 4.62 -33.03
CA SER A 438 -6.18 4.20 -31.65
C SER A 438 -5.30 5.19 -30.89
N MET A 439 -5.38 5.11 -29.56
CA MET A 439 -4.40 5.68 -28.64
C MET A 439 -3.52 4.56 -28.13
N GLU A 440 -2.21 4.62 -28.37
CA GLU A 440 -1.28 3.70 -27.75
C GLU A 440 -0.93 4.19 -26.34
N VAL A 441 -1.41 3.45 -25.33
CA VAL A 441 -1.40 3.91 -23.93
C VAL A 441 -0.72 2.93 -22.97
N TRP A 442 -0.38 1.73 -23.43
CA TRP A 442 -0.01 0.64 -22.54
C TRP A 442 0.98 -0.36 -23.14
N GLY A 443 1.51 -1.26 -22.29
CA GLY A 443 2.54 -2.21 -22.69
C GLY A 443 3.90 -1.56 -22.93
N GLY A 444 4.80 -2.26 -23.60
CA GLY A 444 6.21 -1.86 -23.68
C GLY A 444 6.82 -1.71 -22.27
N ALA A 445 7.58 -0.65 -22.03
CA ALA A 445 8.22 -0.42 -20.73
C ALA A 445 7.28 0.15 -19.65
N THR A 446 6.08 0.62 -20.03
CA THR A 446 5.19 1.34 -19.11
C THR A 446 4.76 0.51 -17.91
N PHE A 447 4.59 -0.80 -18.08
CA PHE A 447 4.12 -1.70 -17.02
C PHE A 447 5.14 -1.82 -15.88
N ASP A 448 6.40 -2.16 -16.19
CA ASP A 448 7.49 -2.22 -15.19
C ASP A 448 7.78 -0.84 -14.60
N VAL A 449 7.88 0.19 -15.44
CA VAL A 449 8.27 1.54 -14.99
C VAL A 449 7.22 2.16 -14.07
N ALA A 450 5.94 1.93 -14.33
CA ALA A 450 4.86 2.38 -13.45
C ALA A 450 5.03 1.82 -12.03
N LEU A 451 5.28 0.51 -11.90
CA LEU A 451 5.46 -0.15 -10.60
C LEU A 451 6.79 0.24 -9.94
N ARG A 452 7.88 0.15 -10.70
CA ARG A 452 9.26 0.23 -10.19
C ARG A 452 9.67 1.66 -9.82
N PHE A 453 9.34 2.63 -10.66
CA PHE A 453 9.91 3.99 -10.58
C PHE A 453 8.87 5.05 -10.27
N LEU A 454 7.63 4.87 -10.73
CA LEU A 454 6.53 5.81 -10.47
C LEU A 454 5.69 5.39 -9.25
N HIS A 455 5.87 4.16 -8.79
CA HIS A 455 5.15 3.53 -7.70
C HIS A 455 3.63 3.65 -7.83
N GLU A 456 3.12 3.46 -9.05
CA GLU A 456 1.69 3.47 -9.36
C GLU A 456 1.30 2.21 -10.14
N CYS A 457 0.04 1.78 -9.97
CA CYS A 457 -0.45 0.56 -10.61
C CYS A 457 -0.73 0.80 -12.10
N PRO A 458 -0.10 0.04 -13.02
CA PRO A 458 -0.37 0.17 -14.44
C PRO A 458 -1.81 -0.21 -14.79
N TRP A 459 -2.42 -1.16 -14.07
CA TRP A 459 -3.82 -1.57 -14.31
C TRP A 459 -4.80 -0.44 -14.00
N THR A 460 -4.61 0.24 -12.87
CA THR A 460 -5.40 1.42 -12.52
C THR A 460 -5.25 2.51 -13.58
N ARG A 461 -4.02 2.73 -14.08
CA ARG A 461 -3.78 3.66 -15.19
C ARG A 461 -4.61 3.29 -16.42
N LEU A 462 -4.62 2.03 -16.84
CA LEU A 462 -5.41 1.56 -18.00
C LEU A 462 -6.91 1.77 -17.77
N GLN A 463 -7.42 1.38 -16.61
CA GLN A 463 -8.85 1.50 -16.28
C GLN A 463 -9.33 2.96 -16.28
N GLU A 464 -8.55 3.87 -15.69
CA GLU A 464 -8.90 5.30 -15.67
C GLU A 464 -8.77 5.93 -17.06
N ILE A 465 -7.78 5.55 -17.88
CA ILE A 465 -7.70 5.99 -19.28
C ILE A 465 -8.90 5.47 -20.08
N ARG A 466 -9.26 4.19 -19.94
CA ARG A 466 -10.43 3.59 -20.61
C ARG A 466 -11.71 4.34 -20.27
N LYS A 467 -11.90 4.69 -19.00
CA LYS A 467 -13.04 5.47 -18.52
C LYS A 467 -13.04 6.89 -19.06
N ALA A 468 -11.87 7.54 -19.16
CA ALA A 468 -11.74 8.88 -19.70
C ALA A 468 -11.92 8.91 -21.24
N MET A 469 -11.54 7.84 -21.94
CA MET A 469 -11.51 7.81 -23.41
C MET A 469 -12.42 6.75 -24.02
N PRO A 470 -13.71 6.60 -23.65
CA PRO A 470 -14.55 5.42 -23.93
C PRO A 470 -14.83 5.12 -25.42
N ASN A 471 -14.66 6.11 -26.30
CA ASN A 471 -14.99 6.07 -27.73
C ASN A 471 -13.79 5.79 -28.66
N VAL A 472 -12.54 5.84 -28.16
CA VAL A 472 -11.32 5.59 -28.95
C VAL A 472 -10.75 4.21 -28.64
N LEU A 473 -10.20 3.50 -29.63
CA LEU A 473 -9.50 2.23 -29.39
C LEU A 473 -8.25 2.45 -28.54
N LEU A 474 -8.04 1.65 -27.51
CA LEU A 474 -6.79 1.65 -26.75
C LEU A 474 -5.87 0.54 -27.26
N GLN A 475 -4.63 0.90 -27.57
CA GLN A 475 -3.63 -0.01 -28.10
C GLN A 475 -2.52 -0.24 -27.07
N MET A 476 -2.02 -1.48 -27.04
CA MET A 476 -0.84 -1.85 -26.28
C MET A 476 0.23 -2.51 -27.14
N LEU A 477 1.49 -2.34 -26.74
CA LEU A 477 2.61 -3.13 -27.26
C LEU A 477 2.83 -4.39 -26.40
N PHE A 478 2.75 -5.56 -27.02
CA PHE A 478 2.80 -6.87 -26.36
C PHE A 478 3.87 -7.76 -26.99
N ARG A 479 4.71 -8.40 -26.18
CA ARG A 479 5.82 -9.25 -26.68
C ARG A 479 5.51 -10.73 -26.48
N GLY A 480 5.12 -11.44 -27.55
CA GLY A 480 4.94 -12.90 -27.63
C GLY A 480 4.79 -13.67 -26.30
N TYR A 481 5.66 -14.65 -26.06
CA TYR A 481 5.72 -15.45 -24.81
C TYR A 481 6.14 -14.67 -23.56
N ASN A 482 6.50 -13.39 -23.67
CA ASN A 482 6.94 -12.59 -22.54
C ASN A 482 5.88 -11.59 -22.07
N ALA A 483 4.77 -11.42 -22.77
CA ALA A 483 3.81 -10.33 -22.57
C ALA A 483 4.47 -8.95 -22.41
N VAL A 484 4.61 -8.49 -21.17
CA VAL A 484 5.25 -7.22 -20.79
C VAL A 484 6.55 -7.42 -20.00
N GLY A 485 6.89 -8.66 -19.64
CA GLY A 485 8.00 -9.05 -18.80
C GLY A 485 9.34 -9.23 -19.51
N TYR A 486 10.29 -9.94 -18.88
CA TYR A 486 11.66 -10.18 -19.40
C TYR A 486 12.02 -11.66 -19.62
N SER A 487 11.17 -12.59 -19.17
CA SER A 487 11.39 -14.04 -19.25
C SER A 487 10.22 -14.72 -19.96
N ALA A 488 10.35 -15.98 -20.34
CA ALA A 488 9.20 -16.74 -20.83
C ALA A 488 8.24 -17.04 -19.66
N TYR A 489 6.93 -17.07 -19.92
CA TYR A 489 5.89 -17.34 -18.92
C TYR A 489 5.02 -18.53 -19.34
N PRO A 490 4.40 -19.24 -18.36
CA PRO A 490 3.42 -20.28 -18.66
C PRO A 490 2.31 -19.78 -19.58
N ARG A 491 1.83 -20.65 -20.46
CA ARG A 491 0.84 -20.27 -21.49
C ARG A 491 -0.43 -19.74 -20.86
N ASN A 492 -0.96 -20.40 -19.84
CA ASN A 492 -2.17 -19.97 -19.16
C ASN A 492 -2.04 -18.61 -18.43
N VAL A 493 -0.84 -18.23 -17.98
CA VAL A 493 -0.58 -16.89 -17.42
C VAL A 493 -0.65 -15.82 -18.52
N ILE A 494 -0.05 -16.08 -19.68
CA ILE A 494 -0.11 -15.18 -20.85
C ILE A 494 -1.55 -15.00 -21.32
N GLN A 495 -2.31 -16.08 -21.38
CA GLN A 495 -3.72 -16.08 -21.75
C GLN A 495 -4.55 -15.20 -20.80
N GLN A 496 -4.44 -15.45 -19.49
CA GLN A 496 -5.11 -14.61 -18.50
C GLN A 496 -4.67 -13.15 -18.57
N PHE A 497 -3.40 -12.86 -18.84
CA PHE A 497 -2.93 -11.49 -19.02
C PHE A 497 -3.62 -10.79 -20.21
N ILE A 498 -3.78 -11.48 -21.34
CA ILE A 498 -4.47 -10.96 -22.53
C ILE A 498 -5.95 -10.72 -22.22
N GLU A 499 -6.66 -11.71 -21.68
CA GLU A 499 -8.08 -11.59 -21.33
C GLU A 499 -8.30 -10.43 -20.35
N LYS A 500 -7.50 -10.33 -19.29
CA LYS A 500 -7.60 -9.24 -18.33
C LYS A 500 -7.20 -7.89 -18.90
N SER A 501 -6.24 -7.83 -19.83
CA SER A 501 -5.92 -6.58 -20.54
C SER A 501 -7.11 -6.11 -21.38
N TRP A 502 -7.77 -7.02 -22.09
CA TRP A 502 -8.96 -6.71 -22.90
C TRP A 502 -10.15 -6.27 -22.04
N GLU A 503 -10.48 -7.03 -20.99
CA GLU A 503 -11.56 -6.70 -20.04
C GLU A 503 -11.39 -5.32 -19.39
N ASN A 504 -10.14 -4.87 -19.20
CA ASN A 504 -9.84 -3.61 -18.54
C ASN A 504 -9.60 -2.44 -19.51
N GLY A 505 -9.61 -2.68 -20.83
CA GLY A 505 -9.73 -1.61 -21.81
C GLY A 505 -8.86 -1.70 -23.05
N VAL A 506 -7.92 -2.66 -23.15
CA VAL A 506 -7.10 -2.83 -24.36
C VAL A 506 -7.96 -3.39 -25.50
N ASP A 507 -7.94 -2.71 -26.64
CA ASP A 507 -8.67 -3.09 -27.84
C ASP A 507 -7.76 -3.61 -28.96
N VAL A 508 -6.52 -3.10 -29.05
CA VAL A 508 -5.54 -3.50 -30.06
C VAL A 508 -4.29 -4.05 -29.39
N PHE A 509 -3.99 -5.32 -29.66
CA PHE A 509 -2.78 -6.00 -29.20
C PHE A 509 -1.76 -5.99 -30.32
N ARG A 510 -0.79 -5.06 -30.25
CA ARG A 510 0.35 -5.06 -31.16
C ARG A 510 1.37 -6.09 -30.68
N ILE A 511 1.32 -7.28 -31.26
CA ILE A 511 2.11 -8.44 -30.84
C ILE A 511 3.41 -8.48 -31.65
N PHE A 512 4.57 -8.49 -30.99
CA PHE A 512 5.86 -8.63 -31.67
C PHE A 512 6.76 -9.66 -31.00
N ASP A 513 7.76 -10.12 -31.73
CA ASP A 513 8.89 -10.86 -31.19
C ASP A 513 10.20 -10.13 -31.49
N SER A 514 11.16 -10.20 -30.56
CA SER A 514 12.41 -9.44 -30.67
C SER A 514 13.36 -9.93 -31.76
N LEU A 515 13.13 -11.12 -32.29
CA LEU A 515 13.88 -11.77 -33.37
C LEU A 515 12.99 -12.09 -34.58
N ASN A 516 11.77 -11.52 -34.63
CA ASN A 516 10.76 -11.82 -35.65
C ASN A 516 10.35 -13.32 -35.70
N ASN A 517 10.43 -14.03 -34.57
CA ASN A 517 9.99 -15.42 -34.48
C ASN A 517 8.46 -15.51 -34.37
N ILE A 518 7.83 -16.01 -35.45
CA ILE A 518 6.36 -16.18 -35.53
C ILE A 518 5.86 -17.19 -34.50
N GLU A 519 6.60 -18.26 -34.26
CA GLU A 519 6.19 -19.31 -33.30
C GLU A 519 6.08 -18.75 -31.88
N SER A 520 6.90 -17.74 -31.55
CA SER A 520 6.84 -17.04 -30.26
C SER A 520 5.67 -16.08 -30.13
N MET A 521 5.08 -15.65 -31.24
CA MET A 521 3.91 -14.76 -31.25
C MET A 521 2.59 -15.52 -31.34
N LEU A 522 2.59 -16.70 -31.95
CA LEU A 522 1.40 -17.47 -32.33
C LEU A 522 0.40 -17.67 -31.17
N PRO A 523 0.79 -18.09 -29.95
CA PRO A 523 -0.18 -18.31 -28.89
C PRO A 523 -0.90 -17.02 -28.45
N GLY A 524 -0.19 -15.89 -28.45
CA GLY A 524 -0.78 -14.59 -28.15
C GLY A 524 -1.76 -14.16 -29.23
N ILE A 525 -1.38 -14.33 -30.51
CA ILE A 525 -2.23 -14.00 -31.66
C ILE A 525 -3.50 -14.84 -31.62
N GLU A 526 -3.37 -16.17 -31.55
CA GLU A 526 -4.52 -17.07 -31.53
C GLU A 526 -5.46 -16.79 -30.36
N HIS A 527 -4.90 -16.47 -29.19
CA HIS A 527 -5.71 -16.24 -28.01
C HIS A 527 -6.51 -14.93 -28.10
N VAL A 528 -5.90 -13.84 -28.61
CA VAL A 528 -6.64 -12.61 -28.92
C VAL A 528 -7.76 -12.88 -29.93
N VAL A 529 -7.47 -13.60 -31.01
CA VAL A 529 -8.44 -13.89 -32.09
C VAL A 529 -9.60 -14.76 -31.58
N LYS A 530 -9.33 -15.78 -30.75
CA LYS A 530 -10.33 -16.79 -30.35
C LYS A 530 -11.12 -16.42 -29.08
N HIS A 531 -10.52 -15.65 -28.17
CA HIS A 531 -11.06 -15.44 -26.81
C HIS A 531 -11.36 -13.99 -26.45
N THR A 532 -11.09 -13.04 -27.35
CA THR A 532 -11.38 -11.61 -27.10
C THR A 532 -12.19 -10.99 -28.24
N GLY A 533 -12.83 -9.86 -27.96
CA GLY A 533 -13.39 -8.97 -28.99
C GLY A 533 -12.39 -7.93 -29.52
N GLY A 534 -11.09 -8.12 -29.28
CA GLY A 534 -10.02 -7.19 -29.65
C GLY A 534 -9.39 -7.49 -31.01
N ILE A 535 -8.38 -6.69 -31.37
CA ILE A 535 -7.64 -6.75 -32.63
C ILE A 535 -6.25 -7.33 -32.38
N ALA A 536 -5.96 -8.51 -32.92
CA ALA A 536 -4.60 -9.04 -33.00
C ALA A 536 -3.85 -8.37 -34.15
N GLN A 537 -2.80 -7.61 -33.82
CA GLN A 537 -1.95 -6.91 -34.76
C GLN A 537 -0.49 -7.42 -34.66
N PRO A 538 -0.15 -8.59 -35.23
CA PRO A 538 1.23 -9.04 -35.27
C PRO A 538 2.13 -8.07 -36.04
N SER A 539 3.35 -7.89 -35.53
CA SER A 539 4.31 -6.92 -36.02
C SER A 539 5.55 -7.60 -36.56
N ILE A 540 5.98 -7.17 -37.76
CA ILE A 540 7.31 -7.48 -38.27
C ILE A 540 8.23 -6.32 -37.92
N CYS A 541 9.24 -6.57 -37.10
CA CYS A 541 10.26 -5.58 -36.79
C CYS A 541 11.15 -5.36 -38.02
N TYR A 542 11.27 -4.11 -38.45
CA TYR A 542 12.07 -3.74 -39.62
C TYR A 542 13.54 -3.50 -39.24
N THR A 543 14.46 -4.11 -39.98
CA THR A 543 15.91 -3.91 -39.83
C THR A 543 16.59 -4.01 -41.20
N GLY A 544 17.79 -3.45 -41.34
CA GLY A 544 18.48 -3.43 -42.63
C GLY A 544 17.82 -2.48 -43.65
N ASP A 545 17.96 -2.81 -44.94
CA ASP A 545 17.48 -1.97 -46.03
C ASP A 545 17.01 -2.84 -47.20
N VAL A 546 15.69 -2.87 -47.47
CA VAL A 546 15.10 -3.68 -48.55
C VAL A 546 15.59 -3.29 -49.95
N LEU A 547 16.19 -2.10 -50.11
CA LEU A 547 16.78 -1.66 -51.37
C LEU A 547 18.26 -2.04 -51.51
N ARG A 548 18.88 -2.59 -50.46
CA ARG A 548 20.28 -3.05 -50.50
C ARG A 548 20.42 -4.26 -51.42
N LYS A 549 21.40 -4.22 -52.32
CA LYS A 549 21.66 -5.28 -53.31
C LYS A 549 22.58 -6.38 -52.78
N ASP A 550 23.63 -5.99 -52.06
CA ASP A 550 24.67 -6.92 -51.60
C ASP A 550 24.48 -7.30 -50.11
N ASN A 551 24.76 -8.56 -49.75
CA ASN A 551 24.69 -9.08 -48.38
C ASN A 551 23.39 -8.70 -47.64
N ASN A 552 22.25 -8.76 -48.34
CA ASN A 552 20.96 -8.35 -47.80
C ASN A 552 20.17 -9.52 -47.19
N LYS A 553 20.47 -9.83 -45.93
CA LYS A 553 19.78 -10.87 -45.16
C LYS A 553 18.28 -10.59 -45.00
N TYR A 554 17.93 -9.32 -44.75
CA TYR A 554 16.56 -8.84 -44.58
C TYR A 554 16.06 -8.14 -45.86
N ASN A 555 15.94 -8.93 -46.92
CA ASN A 555 15.48 -8.45 -48.22
C ASN A 555 13.95 -8.33 -48.29
N LEU A 556 13.42 -7.82 -49.41
CA LEU A 556 11.97 -7.65 -49.61
C LEU A 556 11.17 -8.97 -49.45
N GLN A 557 11.72 -10.08 -49.96
CA GLN A 557 11.05 -11.38 -49.92
C GLN A 557 10.87 -11.88 -48.49
N TYR A 558 11.86 -11.65 -47.61
CA TYR A 558 11.75 -11.96 -46.18
C TYR A 558 10.51 -11.33 -45.54
N TYR A 559 10.27 -10.04 -45.78
CA TYR A 559 9.11 -9.33 -45.24
C TYR A 559 7.79 -9.83 -45.83
N VAL A 560 7.76 -10.11 -47.15
CA VAL A 560 6.58 -10.63 -47.84
C VAL A 560 6.20 -12.04 -47.33
N ASP A 561 7.19 -12.93 -47.16
CA ASP A 561 6.95 -14.29 -46.67
C ASP A 561 6.47 -14.28 -45.22
N MET A 562 7.06 -13.43 -44.38
CA MET A 562 6.59 -13.22 -43.02
C MET A 562 5.16 -12.71 -42.96
N ALA A 563 4.81 -11.73 -43.80
CA ALA A 563 3.47 -11.16 -43.84
C ALA A 563 2.42 -12.22 -44.18
N ARG A 564 2.68 -13.06 -45.20
CA ARG A 564 1.80 -14.19 -45.56
C ARG A 564 1.62 -15.18 -44.41
N ARG A 565 2.72 -15.59 -43.79
CA ARG A 565 2.66 -16.51 -42.63
C ARG A 565 1.89 -15.92 -41.45
N LEU A 566 1.96 -14.61 -41.23
CA LEU A 566 1.20 -13.94 -40.19
C LEU A 566 -0.29 -13.83 -40.55
N GLU A 567 -0.64 -13.64 -41.83
CA GLU A 567 -2.02 -13.69 -42.29
C GLU A 567 -2.65 -15.07 -42.05
N ASP A 568 -1.91 -16.14 -42.32
CA ASP A 568 -2.37 -17.53 -42.13
C ASP A 568 -2.74 -17.85 -40.67
N THR A 569 -2.25 -17.06 -39.69
CA THR A 569 -2.61 -17.22 -38.27
C THR A 569 -4.04 -16.76 -37.95
N GLY A 570 -4.71 -16.09 -38.88
CA GLY A 570 -6.03 -15.46 -38.67
C GLY A 570 -5.95 -14.11 -37.97
N ALA A 571 -4.77 -13.49 -37.95
CA ALA A 571 -4.59 -12.14 -37.45
C ALA A 571 -5.47 -11.13 -38.20
N HIS A 572 -5.80 -10.03 -37.53
CA HIS A 572 -6.73 -9.02 -38.05
C HIS A 572 -5.99 -7.96 -38.88
N MET A 573 -4.78 -7.60 -38.46
CA MET A 573 -4.03 -6.47 -39.01
C MET A 573 -2.52 -6.74 -38.97
N LEU A 574 -1.77 -6.31 -39.97
CA LEU A 574 -0.31 -6.39 -39.97
C LEU A 574 0.29 -5.07 -39.47
N ALA A 575 1.36 -5.12 -38.67
CA ALA A 575 2.17 -3.95 -38.39
C ALA A 575 3.61 -4.11 -38.91
N ILE A 576 4.17 -3.05 -39.48
CA ILE A 576 5.61 -2.92 -39.71
C ILE A 576 6.16 -2.01 -38.62
N LYS A 577 6.98 -2.60 -37.73
CA LYS A 577 7.58 -1.91 -36.59
C LYS A 577 9.02 -1.53 -36.92
N ASP A 578 9.24 -0.34 -37.44
CA ASP A 578 10.55 0.26 -37.60
C ASP A 578 11.00 0.95 -36.30
N MET A 579 11.47 0.15 -35.34
CA MET A 579 11.83 0.58 -33.99
C MET A 579 13.01 1.56 -33.89
N ALA A 580 13.79 1.72 -34.97
CA ALA A 580 14.97 2.58 -34.99
C ALA A 580 14.82 3.77 -35.96
N GLY A 581 13.89 3.71 -36.92
CA GLY A 581 13.77 4.74 -37.96
C GLY A 581 14.72 4.48 -39.13
N LEU A 582 14.80 3.23 -39.58
CA LEU A 582 15.68 2.77 -40.67
C LEU A 582 14.99 2.78 -42.04
N LEU A 583 13.67 2.74 -42.07
CA LEU A 583 12.89 2.65 -43.29
C LEU A 583 12.92 4.00 -44.01
N LYS A 584 13.78 4.07 -45.04
CA LYS A 584 13.93 5.24 -45.91
C LYS A 584 12.67 5.44 -46.78
N PRO A 585 12.40 6.67 -47.25
CA PRO A 585 11.19 6.96 -48.02
C PRO A 585 10.98 6.05 -49.25
N ASN A 586 12.01 5.85 -50.08
CA ASN A 586 11.88 4.99 -51.26
C ASN A 586 11.72 3.51 -50.89
N ALA A 587 12.33 3.07 -49.78
CA ALA A 587 12.18 1.72 -49.28
C ALA A 587 10.75 1.48 -48.78
N ALA A 588 10.12 2.49 -48.16
CA ALA A 588 8.74 2.44 -47.73
C ALA A 588 7.77 2.24 -48.89
N THR A 589 7.95 2.96 -50.01
CA THR A 589 7.13 2.77 -51.21
C THR A 589 7.19 1.33 -51.72
N VAL A 590 8.40 0.77 -51.83
CA VAL A 590 8.60 -0.60 -52.32
C VAL A 590 8.02 -1.63 -51.34
N LEU A 591 8.33 -1.50 -50.05
CA LEU A 591 7.90 -2.43 -49.02
C LEU A 591 6.37 -2.44 -48.89
N ILE A 592 5.75 -1.28 -48.68
CA ILE A 592 4.30 -1.18 -48.46
C ILE A 592 3.53 -1.69 -49.68
N LYS A 593 3.94 -1.32 -50.89
CA LYS A 593 3.29 -1.82 -52.11
C LYS A 593 3.36 -3.34 -52.21
N ALA A 594 4.54 -3.93 -51.99
CA ALA A 594 4.71 -5.38 -52.04
C ALA A 594 3.87 -6.10 -50.97
N LEU A 595 3.75 -5.52 -49.77
CA LEU A 595 2.92 -6.08 -48.71
C LEU A 595 1.43 -5.99 -49.02
N LYS A 596 0.94 -4.84 -49.53
CA LYS A 596 -0.47 -4.68 -49.95
C LYS A 596 -0.86 -5.61 -51.10
N GLU A 597 0.10 -5.98 -51.94
CA GLU A 597 -0.08 -7.00 -53.00
C GLU A 597 -0.04 -8.43 -52.44
N ALA A 598 0.68 -8.67 -51.34
CA ALA A 598 0.93 -9.99 -50.80
C ALA A 598 -0.11 -10.48 -49.79
N VAL A 599 -0.70 -9.58 -49.01
CA VAL A 599 -1.68 -9.90 -47.96
C VAL A 599 -2.95 -9.05 -48.07
N SER A 600 -4.05 -9.58 -47.56
CA SER A 600 -5.35 -8.91 -47.54
C SER A 600 -5.60 -8.07 -46.29
N MET A 601 -4.86 -8.31 -45.21
CA MET A 601 -4.96 -7.53 -43.96
C MET A 601 -4.62 -6.04 -44.16
N PRO A 602 -5.25 -5.11 -43.43
CA PRO A 602 -4.76 -3.74 -43.32
C PRO A 602 -3.36 -3.68 -42.71
N ILE A 603 -2.58 -2.68 -43.08
CA ILE A 603 -1.19 -2.48 -42.68
C ILE A 603 -1.05 -1.21 -41.85
N ALA A 604 -0.54 -1.36 -40.63
CA ALA A 604 -0.05 -0.27 -39.79
C ALA A 604 1.45 -0.08 -40.01
N LEU A 605 1.90 1.15 -40.23
CA LEU A 605 3.32 1.48 -40.23
C LEU A 605 3.68 2.30 -38.99
N HIS A 606 4.65 1.80 -38.24
CA HIS A 606 5.21 2.44 -37.08
C HIS A 606 6.68 2.73 -37.32
N THR A 607 7.11 3.98 -37.13
CA THR A 607 8.52 4.36 -37.21
C THR A 607 8.91 5.39 -36.15
N HIS A 608 10.21 5.51 -35.89
CA HIS A 608 10.79 6.60 -35.09
C HIS A 608 11.47 7.63 -36.01
N ASP A 609 11.42 8.91 -35.67
CA ASP A 609 11.96 10.02 -36.46
C ASP A 609 13.45 10.31 -36.16
N THR A 610 14.21 9.27 -35.78
CA THR A 610 15.59 9.40 -35.31
C THR A 610 16.48 10.02 -36.39
N ALA A 611 16.22 9.67 -37.65
CA ALA A 611 16.94 10.20 -38.81
C ALA A 611 16.40 11.55 -39.30
N GLY A 612 15.23 11.99 -38.80
CA GLY A 612 14.56 13.23 -39.25
C GLY A 612 13.99 13.16 -40.67
N THR A 613 13.86 11.95 -41.22
CA THR A 613 13.36 11.73 -42.59
C THR A 613 12.01 11.03 -42.62
N GLN A 614 11.43 10.72 -41.45
CA GLN A 614 10.34 9.76 -41.37
C GLN A 614 8.97 10.33 -41.71
N ILE A 615 8.79 11.65 -41.65
CA ILE A 615 7.63 12.31 -42.27
C ILE A 615 7.58 11.99 -43.79
N ALA A 616 8.73 12.03 -44.47
CA ALA A 616 8.79 11.67 -45.89
C ALA A 616 8.54 10.17 -46.10
N THR A 617 9.00 9.32 -45.18
CA THR A 617 8.67 7.89 -45.15
C THR A 617 7.16 7.66 -45.05
N TYR A 618 6.47 8.40 -44.19
CA TYR A 618 5.02 8.33 -44.08
C TYR A 618 4.30 8.82 -45.33
N LEU A 619 4.70 9.94 -45.94
CA LEU A 619 4.11 10.37 -47.22
C LEU A 619 4.23 9.28 -48.30
N ASN A 620 5.41 8.68 -48.41
CA ASN A 620 5.66 7.61 -49.38
C ASN A 620 4.85 6.34 -49.07
N ALA A 621 4.65 6.00 -47.79
CA ALA A 621 3.82 4.88 -47.37
C ALA A 621 2.31 5.16 -47.60
N ILE A 622 1.85 6.38 -47.34
CA ILE A 622 0.48 6.85 -47.60
C ILE A 622 0.16 6.72 -49.09
N ASN A 623 1.06 7.20 -49.96
CA ASN A 623 0.95 7.08 -51.41
C ASN A 623 1.01 5.61 -51.89
N ALA A 624 1.68 4.74 -51.14
CA ALA A 624 1.73 3.30 -51.40
C ALA A 624 0.54 2.51 -50.85
N GLY A 625 -0.41 3.17 -50.16
CA GLY A 625 -1.65 2.54 -49.69
C GLY A 625 -1.62 1.98 -48.27
N VAL A 626 -0.71 2.44 -47.39
CA VAL A 626 -0.73 2.06 -45.96
C VAL A 626 -2.05 2.49 -45.30
N ASP A 627 -2.58 1.72 -44.35
CA ASP A 627 -3.93 1.94 -43.81
C ASP A 627 -3.90 2.79 -42.53
N THR A 628 -2.88 2.58 -41.67
CA THR A 628 -2.67 3.41 -40.48
C THR A 628 -1.19 3.74 -40.25
N ILE A 629 -0.93 4.85 -39.58
CA ILE A 629 0.42 5.25 -39.18
C ILE A 629 0.47 5.76 -37.74
N ASP A 630 1.60 5.55 -37.08
CA ASP A 630 1.81 5.96 -35.70
C ASP A 630 2.50 7.34 -35.60
N CYS A 631 1.87 8.30 -34.94
CA CYS A 631 2.42 9.64 -34.73
C CYS A 631 2.36 10.01 -33.24
N SER A 632 3.01 11.11 -32.85
CA SER A 632 2.81 11.70 -31.52
C SER A 632 2.59 13.21 -31.61
N LEU A 633 1.96 13.78 -30.59
CA LEU A 633 1.75 15.23 -30.49
C LEU A 633 3.07 15.98 -30.57
N ALA A 634 3.07 17.17 -31.17
CA ALA A 634 4.28 17.91 -31.51
C ALA A 634 5.29 18.03 -30.36
N SER A 635 4.83 18.35 -29.15
CA SER A 635 5.65 18.47 -27.92
C SER A 635 6.37 17.19 -27.48
N PHE A 636 5.92 16.02 -27.94
CA PHE A 636 6.48 14.69 -27.67
C PHE A 636 6.81 13.94 -28.97
N SER A 637 7.15 14.66 -30.03
CA SER A 637 7.52 14.08 -31.33
C SER A 637 8.97 14.38 -31.72
N GLY A 638 9.43 13.72 -32.77
CA GLY A 638 10.75 13.93 -33.37
C GLY A 638 11.89 13.28 -32.58
N THR A 639 13.10 13.34 -33.13
CA THR A 639 14.29 12.65 -32.58
C THR A 639 13.98 11.17 -32.36
N THR A 640 14.19 10.61 -31.17
CA THR A 640 13.90 9.20 -30.92
C THR A 640 12.41 8.87 -30.80
N ALA A 641 11.48 9.84 -30.81
CA ALA A 641 10.04 9.58 -30.80
C ALA A 641 9.46 9.43 -32.22
N GLN A 642 8.15 9.24 -32.31
CA GLN A 642 7.42 9.18 -33.58
C GLN A 642 7.45 10.52 -34.34
N PRO A 643 7.19 10.49 -35.65
CA PRO A 643 6.93 11.69 -36.44
C PRO A 643 5.78 12.53 -35.89
N ASN A 644 5.86 13.83 -36.12
CA ASN A 644 4.97 14.85 -35.56
C ASN A 644 3.57 14.80 -36.18
N LEU A 645 2.55 14.47 -35.37
CA LEU A 645 1.14 14.37 -35.78
C LEU A 645 0.59 15.70 -36.28
N ASN A 646 0.87 16.81 -35.57
CA ASN A 646 0.39 18.14 -35.93
C ASN A 646 0.92 18.57 -37.30
N SER A 647 2.22 18.42 -37.52
CA SER A 647 2.88 18.75 -38.79
C SER A 647 2.40 17.87 -39.93
N LEU A 648 2.22 16.56 -39.68
CA LEU A 648 1.73 15.64 -40.71
C LEU A 648 0.27 15.93 -41.08
N THR A 649 -0.59 16.25 -40.11
CA THR A 649 -1.97 16.66 -40.36
C THR A 649 -2.01 17.92 -41.24
N ALA A 650 -1.19 18.93 -40.93
CA ALA A 650 -1.07 20.14 -41.74
C ALA A 650 -0.54 19.85 -43.15
N LEU A 651 0.42 18.92 -43.27
CA LEU A 651 1.02 18.52 -44.55
C LEU A 651 0.03 17.78 -45.46
N LEU A 652 -0.94 17.07 -44.87
CA LEU A 652 -1.96 16.32 -45.60
C LEU A 652 -3.17 17.17 -45.99
N GLU A 653 -3.22 18.47 -45.66
CA GLU A 653 -4.31 19.35 -46.06
C GLU A 653 -4.45 19.39 -47.59
N GLY A 654 -5.59 18.91 -48.11
CA GLY A 654 -5.84 18.79 -49.55
C GLY A 654 -5.24 17.55 -50.22
N HIS A 655 -4.60 16.66 -49.47
CA HIS A 655 -4.14 15.35 -49.97
C HIS A 655 -5.32 14.40 -50.22
N GLU A 656 -5.23 13.52 -51.23
CA GLU A 656 -6.35 12.63 -51.60
C GLU A 656 -6.78 11.68 -50.47
N ARG A 657 -5.84 11.32 -49.59
CA ARG A 657 -6.05 10.48 -48.41
C ARG A 657 -6.15 11.26 -47.10
N GLU A 658 -6.38 12.57 -47.15
CA GLU A 658 -6.51 13.41 -45.95
C GLU A 658 -7.60 12.87 -45.01
N ASN A 659 -7.25 12.70 -43.74
CA ASN A 659 -8.22 12.57 -42.66
C ASN A 659 -8.29 13.89 -41.90
N LYS A 660 -9.47 14.51 -41.92
CA LYS A 660 -9.65 15.88 -41.43
C LYS A 660 -9.66 15.92 -39.91
N THR A 661 -8.53 16.28 -39.33
CA THR A 661 -8.39 16.46 -37.88
C THR A 661 -8.30 17.95 -37.52
N ASN A 662 -8.84 18.32 -36.35
CA ASN A 662 -8.79 19.70 -35.87
C ASN A 662 -7.36 20.07 -35.40
N LEU A 663 -6.56 20.67 -36.28
CA LEU A 663 -5.19 21.08 -36.00
C LEU A 663 -5.09 22.11 -34.85
N HIS A 664 -6.06 23.01 -34.71
CA HIS A 664 -6.07 23.97 -33.60
C HIS A 664 -6.20 23.26 -32.25
N SER A 665 -7.09 22.28 -32.15
CA SER A 665 -7.22 21.42 -30.98
C SER A 665 -5.93 20.64 -30.70
N LEU A 666 -5.34 19.98 -31.71
CA LEU A 666 -4.06 19.26 -31.56
C LEU A 666 -2.94 20.17 -31.02
N ASN A 667 -2.89 21.42 -31.47
CA ASN A 667 -1.90 22.40 -30.97
C ASN A 667 -2.16 22.77 -29.50
N ALA A 668 -3.43 22.93 -29.09
CA ALA A 668 -3.77 23.20 -27.69
C ALA A 668 -3.33 22.05 -26.76
N TYR A 669 -3.57 20.79 -27.14
CA TYR A 669 -3.06 19.64 -26.40
C TYR A 669 -1.54 19.53 -26.42
N SER A 670 -0.89 19.86 -27.54
CA SER A 670 0.57 19.94 -27.60
C SER A 670 1.12 21.01 -26.65
N ASN A 671 0.46 22.15 -26.47
CA ASN A 671 0.90 23.20 -25.53
C ASN A 671 0.82 22.73 -24.07
N TYR A 672 -0.25 21.99 -23.71
CA TYR A 672 -0.34 21.33 -22.40
C TYR A 672 0.87 20.42 -22.17
N TRP A 673 1.14 19.54 -23.13
CA TRP A 673 2.23 18.58 -23.03
C TRP A 673 3.62 19.24 -23.07
N GLU A 674 3.79 20.35 -23.76
CA GLU A 674 5.02 21.14 -23.74
C GLU A 674 5.33 21.65 -22.32
N ALA A 675 4.33 22.18 -21.61
CA ALA A 675 4.49 22.62 -20.22
C ALA A 675 4.77 21.43 -19.28
N VAL A 676 4.04 20.32 -19.44
CA VAL A 676 4.23 19.11 -18.63
C VAL A 676 5.61 18.48 -18.83
N ARG A 677 6.13 18.47 -20.08
CA ARG A 677 7.44 17.91 -20.41
C ARG A 677 8.56 18.55 -19.59
N GLU A 678 8.43 19.82 -19.21
CA GLU A 678 9.39 20.48 -18.33
C GLU A 678 9.58 19.79 -16.99
N TYR A 679 8.54 19.13 -16.47
CA TYR A 679 8.62 18.42 -15.18
C TYR A 679 9.56 17.22 -15.26
N TYR A 680 9.77 16.69 -16.47
CA TYR A 680 10.54 15.48 -16.75
C TYR A 680 11.95 15.77 -17.27
N TYR A 681 12.40 17.02 -17.20
CA TYR A 681 13.70 17.42 -17.75
C TYR A 681 14.94 16.59 -17.28
N PRO A 682 14.99 15.99 -16.07
CA PRO A 682 16.11 15.14 -15.68
C PRO A 682 16.18 13.81 -16.45
N PHE A 683 15.09 13.43 -17.11
CA PHE A 683 14.93 12.17 -17.83
C PHE A 683 15.02 12.34 -19.35
N GLU A 684 15.19 13.57 -19.84
CA GLU A 684 15.28 13.87 -21.27
C GLU A 684 16.42 13.11 -21.94
N SER A 685 16.15 12.58 -23.14
CA SER A 685 17.16 11.98 -23.98
C SER A 685 18.28 12.97 -24.29
N ASP A 686 19.52 12.47 -24.35
CA ASP A 686 20.69 13.27 -24.73
C ASP A 686 20.61 13.72 -26.20
N LEU A 687 19.87 13.00 -27.05
CA LEU A 687 19.75 13.34 -28.46
C LEU A 687 18.92 14.62 -28.63
N LYS A 688 19.57 15.72 -29.03
CA LYS A 688 18.91 17.04 -29.21
C LYS A 688 18.39 17.30 -30.61
N SER A 689 18.80 16.49 -31.59
CA SER A 689 18.43 16.64 -33.00
C SER A 689 18.46 15.29 -33.71
N ALA A 690 17.82 15.20 -34.86
CA ALA A 690 17.92 14.05 -35.74
C ALA A 690 19.38 13.71 -36.11
N THR A 691 19.65 12.44 -36.39
CA THR A 691 20.97 11.95 -36.77
C THR A 691 20.90 10.79 -37.76
N ALA A 692 21.73 10.85 -38.81
CA ALA A 692 21.88 9.78 -39.78
C ALA A 692 22.72 8.60 -39.26
N GLU A 693 23.42 8.74 -38.12
CA GLU A 693 24.20 7.65 -37.50
C GLU A 693 23.34 6.40 -37.21
N VAL A 694 22.02 6.58 -37.05
CA VAL A 694 21.10 5.46 -36.83
C VAL A 694 21.10 4.45 -37.98
N TYR A 695 21.41 4.87 -39.21
CA TYR A 695 21.54 3.95 -40.35
C TYR A 695 22.80 3.08 -40.30
N GLU A 696 23.76 3.43 -39.43
CA GLU A 696 24.99 2.66 -39.22
C GLU A 696 24.89 1.78 -37.97
N ASN A 697 24.45 2.35 -36.85
CA ASN A 697 24.40 1.64 -35.57
C ASN A 697 23.08 0.89 -35.32
N GLU A 698 21.99 1.29 -35.98
CA GLU A 698 20.67 0.69 -35.86
C GLU A 698 20.16 0.58 -34.40
N ILE A 699 20.56 1.53 -33.54
CA ILE A 699 20.13 1.58 -32.14
C ILE A 699 18.69 2.10 -32.08
N PRO A 700 17.74 1.33 -31.52
CA PRO A 700 16.34 1.77 -31.41
C PRO A 700 16.17 2.89 -30.38
N GLY A 701 15.13 3.72 -30.54
CA GLY A 701 14.93 4.94 -29.76
C GLY A 701 15.03 4.75 -28.24
N GLY A 702 14.29 3.79 -27.68
CA GLY A 702 14.33 3.50 -26.24
C GLY A 702 15.69 3.00 -25.73
N GLN A 703 16.46 2.26 -26.55
CA GLN A 703 17.81 1.86 -26.17
C GLN A 703 18.76 3.05 -26.23
N TYR A 704 18.56 3.99 -27.16
CA TYR A 704 19.37 5.19 -27.27
C TYR A 704 19.32 6.04 -26.00
N SER A 705 18.11 6.28 -25.48
CA SER A 705 17.91 7.05 -24.25
C SER A 705 18.49 6.36 -23.01
N ASN A 706 18.50 5.02 -22.98
CA ASN A 706 19.09 4.24 -21.89
C ASN A 706 20.61 4.10 -21.98
N LEU A 707 21.18 4.07 -23.20
CA LEU A 707 22.58 3.73 -23.44
C LEU A 707 23.54 4.69 -22.74
N ARG A 708 23.20 5.98 -22.67
CA ARG A 708 24.00 6.96 -21.93
C ARG A 708 24.02 6.65 -20.45
N GLN A 709 22.85 6.47 -19.84
CA GLN A 709 22.75 6.17 -18.41
C GLN A 709 23.49 4.88 -18.06
N GLN A 710 23.43 3.87 -18.93
CA GLN A 710 24.20 2.63 -18.80
C GLN A 710 25.71 2.90 -18.87
N ALA A 711 26.17 3.68 -19.86
CA ALA A 711 27.58 4.04 -20.02
C ALA A 711 28.11 4.84 -18.82
N ASP A 712 27.37 5.84 -18.34
CA ASP A 712 27.72 6.63 -17.16
C ASP A 712 27.78 5.73 -15.91
N GLY A 713 26.83 4.79 -15.77
CA GLY A 713 26.79 3.83 -14.67
C GLY A 713 28.01 2.91 -14.56
N VAL A 714 28.73 2.69 -15.66
CA VAL A 714 29.98 1.91 -15.69
C VAL A 714 31.22 2.78 -15.93
N GLY A 715 31.10 4.11 -15.83
CA GLY A 715 32.23 5.04 -15.98
C GLY A 715 32.72 5.25 -17.42
N LEU A 716 31.94 4.85 -18.42
CA LEU A 716 32.25 4.99 -19.85
C LEU A 716 31.50 6.14 -20.54
N GLY A 717 30.88 7.05 -19.79
CA GLY A 717 30.11 8.18 -20.32
C GLY A 717 30.83 9.02 -21.38
N GLY A 718 32.14 9.23 -21.21
CA GLY A 718 32.98 9.95 -22.18
C GLY A 718 33.30 9.19 -23.47
N GLN A 719 32.93 7.92 -23.59
CA GLN A 719 33.26 7.03 -24.73
C GLN A 719 32.02 6.62 -25.54
N LEU A 720 30.94 7.40 -25.48
CA LEU A 720 29.67 7.05 -26.13
C LEU A 720 29.81 6.80 -27.64
N SER A 721 30.65 7.57 -28.34
CA SER A 721 30.90 7.35 -29.78
C SER A 721 31.51 5.98 -30.05
N THR A 722 32.49 5.56 -29.25
CA THR A 722 33.10 4.22 -29.35
C THR A 722 32.07 3.12 -29.07
N ILE A 723 31.19 3.33 -28.09
CA ILE A 723 30.12 2.38 -27.76
C ILE A 723 29.16 2.21 -28.95
N LYS A 724 28.76 3.31 -29.62
CA LYS A 724 27.91 3.25 -30.82
C LYS A 724 28.57 2.48 -31.97
N THR A 725 29.87 2.72 -32.21
CA THR A 725 30.63 1.95 -33.20
C THR A 725 30.67 0.47 -32.85
N ASN A 726 30.99 0.14 -31.59
CA ASN A 726 31.00 -1.23 -31.12
C ASN A 726 29.62 -1.88 -31.18
N TYR A 727 28.53 -1.12 -31.03
CA TYR A 727 27.17 -1.63 -31.19
C TYR A 727 26.92 -2.16 -32.61
N ALA A 728 27.36 -1.42 -33.64
CA ALA A 728 27.29 -1.87 -35.03
C ALA A 728 28.16 -3.12 -35.27
N VAL A 729 29.38 -3.13 -34.72
CA VAL A 729 30.31 -4.28 -34.81
C VAL A 729 29.70 -5.53 -34.16
N VAL A 730 29.12 -5.39 -32.97
CA VAL A 730 28.46 -6.48 -32.26
C VAL A 730 27.29 -7.03 -33.05
N ASN A 731 26.47 -6.17 -33.68
CA ASN A 731 25.36 -6.65 -34.52
C ASN A 731 25.88 -7.59 -35.62
N GLN A 732 26.98 -7.21 -36.29
CA GLN A 732 27.60 -8.05 -37.31
C GLN A 732 28.20 -9.33 -36.71
N LEU A 733 28.88 -9.26 -35.55
CA LEU A 733 29.39 -10.42 -34.83
C LEU A 733 28.29 -11.43 -34.48
N PHE A 734 27.09 -10.95 -34.14
CA PHE A 734 25.95 -11.79 -33.77
C PHE A 734 25.19 -12.32 -35.00
N GLY A 735 25.65 -12.04 -36.21
CA GLY A 735 25.08 -12.56 -37.45
C GLY A 735 23.98 -11.67 -38.04
N ASP A 736 24.01 -10.36 -37.76
CA ASP A 736 23.06 -9.35 -38.21
C ASP A 736 21.62 -9.66 -37.75
N ILE A 737 21.26 -9.17 -36.57
CA ILE A 737 20.00 -9.52 -35.89
C ILE A 737 19.01 -8.35 -35.86
N VAL A 738 17.74 -8.67 -35.67
CA VAL A 738 16.71 -7.69 -35.29
C VAL A 738 17.03 -7.17 -33.89
N LYS A 739 17.04 -5.84 -33.73
CA LYS A 739 17.45 -5.16 -32.49
C LYS A 739 16.31 -4.35 -31.90
N VAL A 740 15.53 -4.99 -31.04
CA VAL A 740 14.44 -4.39 -30.27
C VAL A 740 14.44 -5.02 -28.88
N THR A 741 13.82 -4.42 -27.87
CA THR A 741 13.88 -4.98 -26.51
C THR A 741 13.34 -6.43 -26.47
N PRO A 742 14.08 -7.42 -25.92
CA PRO A 742 15.36 -7.28 -25.22
C PRO A 742 16.63 -7.54 -26.08
N SER A 743 16.55 -7.97 -27.34
CA SER A 743 17.73 -8.21 -28.21
C SER A 743 18.62 -6.97 -28.38
N SER A 744 18.04 -5.76 -28.44
CA SER A 744 18.80 -4.51 -28.48
C SER A 744 19.66 -4.27 -27.24
N LYS A 745 19.20 -4.76 -26.07
CA LYS A 745 19.97 -4.70 -24.82
C LYS A 745 21.15 -5.68 -24.87
N VAL A 746 20.95 -6.88 -25.40
CA VAL A 746 22.03 -7.88 -25.56
C VAL A 746 23.19 -7.30 -26.38
N VAL A 747 22.87 -6.62 -27.49
CA VAL A 747 23.87 -5.93 -28.31
C VAL A 747 24.53 -4.77 -27.54
N GLY A 748 23.75 -4.01 -26.76
CA GLY A 748 24.24 -2.91 -25.94
C GLY A 748 25.20 -3.34 -24.83
N ASP A 749 24.85 -4.39 -24.09
CA ASP A 749 25.67 -4.95 -23.02
C ASP A 749 27.01 -5.46 -23.57
N MET A 750 26.99 -6.12 -24.73
CA MET A 750 28.21 -6.58 -25.40
C MET A 750 29.05 -5.40 -25.93
N ALA A 751 28.41 -4.36 -26.48
CA ALA A 751 29.13 -3.17 -26.94
C ALA A 751 29.83 -2.44 -25.79
N LEU A 752 29.14 -2.27 -24.65
CA LEU A 752 29.71 -1.73 -23.42
C LEU A 752 30.86 -2.60 -22.90
N PHE A 753 30.69 -3.92 -22.89
CA PHE A 753 31.72 -4.87 -22.48
C PHE A 753 32.97 -4.77 -23.37
N MET A 754 32.79 -4.72 -24.70
CA MET A 754 33.90 -4.54 -25.64
C MET A 754 34.61 -3.21 -25.44
N THR A 755 33.87 -2.12 -25.23
CA THR A 755 34.46 -0.80 -24.96
C THR A 755 35.22 -0.78 -23.63
N ALA A 756 34.64 -1.32 -22.55
CA ALA A 756 35.27 -1.37 -21.23
C ALA A 756 36.61 -2.11 -21.24
N ASN A 757 36.71 -3.16 -22.05
CA ASN A 757 37.87 -4.06 -22.10
C ASN A 757 38.78 -3.80 -23.32
N ASN A 758 38.54 -2.74 -24.10
CA ASN A 758 39.26 -2.41 -25.33
C ASN A 758 39.37 -3.59 -26.31
N LEU A 759 38.27 -4.33 -26.51
CA LEU A 759 38.22 -5.51 -27.35
C LEU A 759 37.77 -5.18 -28.78
N THR A 760 38.44 -5.76 -29.76
CA THR A 760 37.99 -5.81 -31.16
C THR A 760 37.16 -7.08 -31.43
N ALA A 761 36.50 -7.13 -32.59
CA ALA A 761 35.78 -8.32 -33.05
C ALA A 761 36.68 -9.57 -33.12
N ASN A 762 37.94 -9.41 -33.52
CA ASN A 762 38.89 -10.53 -33.58
C ASN A 762 39.28 -11.02 -32.19
N ASP A 763 39.38 -10.11 -31.22
CA ASP A 763 39.68 -10.48 -29.83
C ASP A 763 38.53 -11.31 -29.22
N VAL A 764 37.29 -10.94 -29.52
CA VAL A 764 36.10 -11.71 -29.10
C VAL A 764 36.07 -13.11 -29.72
N LEU A 765 36.58 -13.27 -30.95
CA LEU A 765 36.63 -14.55 -31.68
C LEU A 765 37.87 -15.40 -31.36
N ASP A 766 38.76 -14.92 -30.49
CA ASP A 766 39.97 -15.61 -30.05
C ASP A 766 39.68 -16.44 -28.79
N GLU A 767 39.55 -17.76 -28.98
CA GLU A 767 39.30 -18.73 -27.90
C GLU A 767 40.37 -18.71 -26.79
N SER A 768 41.60 -18.26 -27.09
CA SER A 768 42.69 -18.23 -26.11
C SER A 768 42.54 -17.14 -25.05
N LYS A 769 41.72 -16.10 -25.30
CA LYS A 769 41.58 -14.93 -24.41
C LYS A 769 40.61 -15.14 -23.24
N ASN A 770 39.78 -16.19 -23.28
CA ASN A 770 38.92 -16.64 -22.18
C ASN A 770 38.11 -15.52 -21.47
N HIS A 771 37.35 -14.73 -22.23
CA HIS A 771 36.55 -13.62 -21.71
C HIS A 771 35.31 -14.08 -20.91
N SER A 772 34.93 -13.32 -19.89
CA SER A 772 33.67 -13.49 -19.15
C SER A 772 32.59 -12.58 -19.73
N PHE A 773 31.72 -13.14 -20.57
CA PHE A 773 30.69 -12.38 -21.27
C PHE A 773 29.52 -11.95 -20.35
N PRO A 774 28.79 -10.87 -20.70
CA PRO A 774 27.58 -10.48 -19.98
C PRO A 774 26.52 -11.59 -19.95
N ALA A 775 25.78 -11.70 -18.85
CA ALA A 775 24.75 -12.73 -18.68
C ALA A 775 23.65 -12.69 -19.76
N SER A 776 23.29 -11.48 -20.24
CA SER A 776 22.33 -11.30 -21.33
C SER A 776 22.82 -11.89 -22.66
N VAL A 777 24.13 -11.80 -22.92
CA VAL A 777 24.77 -12.38 -24.11
C VAL A 777 24.81 -13.89 -24.00
N ILE A 778 25.17 -14.43 -22.83
CA ILE A 778 25.16 -15.88 -22.57
C ILE A 778 23.75 -16.44 -22.78
N GLY A 779 22.73 -15.84 -22.15
CA GLY A 779 21.33 -16.29 -22.30
C GLY A 779 20.83 -16.20 -23.75
N PHE A 780 21.18 -15.14 -24.49
CA PHE A 780 20.85 -15.04 -25.91
C PHE A 780 21.44 -16.20 -26.73
N PHE A 781 22.74 -16.48 -26.60
CA PHE A 781 23.38 -17.57 -27.33
C PHE A 781 22.95 -18.96 -26.86
N LYS A 782 22.43 -19.07 -25.62
CA LYS A 782 21.79 -20.28 -25.11
C LYS A 782 20.48 -20.58 -25.83
N GLY A 783 19.77 -19.53 -26.26
CA GLY A 783 18.49 -19.61 -26.96
C GLY A 783 17.31 -19.07 -26.14
N ASP A 784 17.56 -18.40 -25.00
CA ASP A 784 16.51 -17.95 -24.08
C ASP A 784 15.54 -16.94 -24.75
N LEU A 785 16.04 -16.16 -25.72
CA LEU A 785 15.24 -15.21 -26.52
C LEU A 785 14.71 -15.83 -27.83
N GLY A 786 14.98 -17.10 -28.07
CA GLY A 786 14.67 -17.79 -29.32
C GLY A 786 15.87 -17.84 -30.26
N VAL A 787 15.63 -18.31 -31.48
CA VAL A 787 16.67 -18.45 -32.50
C VAL A 787 16.56 -17.29 -33.51
N PRO A 788 17.64 -16.52 -33.75
CA PRO A 788 17.60 -15.45 -34.73
C PRO A 788 17.41 -16.01 -36.14
N TYR A 789 16.79 -15.25 -37.04
CA TYR A 789 16.68 -15.61 -38.45
C TYR A 789 18.07 -15.94 -39.03
N GLY A 790 18.21 -17.07 -39.72
CA GLY A 790 19.51 -17.56 -40.22
C GLY A 790 20.40 -18.28 -39.20
N GLY A 791 19.97 -18.42 -37.94
CA GLY A 791 20.70 -19.14 -36.88
C GLY A 791 21.82 -18.32 -36.23
N PHE A 792 22.48 -18.92 -35.22
CA PHE A 792 23.58 -18.30 -34.51
C PHE A 792 24.92 -18.53 -35.24
N PRO A 793 25.89 -17.59 -35.17
CA PRO A 793 27.26 -17.85 -35.58
C PRO A 793 27.92 -18.91 -34.69
N GLU A 794 28.03 -20.15 -35.17
CA GLU A 794 28.40 -21.32 -34.36
C GLU A 794 29.78 -21.22 -33.68
N LYS A 795 30.77 -20.58 -34.32
CA LYS A 795 32.08 -20.35 -33.68
C LYS A 795 31.92 -19.47 -32.43
N LEU A 796 31.22 -18.35 -32.56
CA LEU A 796 31.00 -17.42 -31.46
C LEU A 796 30.12 -18.04 -30.37
N ARG A 797 29.09 -18.81 -30.75
CA ARG A 797 28.23 -19.54 -29.82
C ARG A 797 29.03 -20.48 -28.91
N LYS A 798 29.98 -21.23 -29.48
CA LYS A 798 30.88 -22.11 -28.71
C LYS A 798 31.80 -21.32 -27.77
N ILE A 799 32.34 -20.19 -28.21
CA ILE A 799 33.18 -19.32 -27.38
C ILE A 799 32.39 -18.80 -26.16
N ILE A 800 31.16 -18.34 -26.38
CA ILE A 800 30.33 -17.75 -25.32
C ILE A 800 29.80 -18.80 -24.35
N LEU A 801 29.27 -19.93 -24.85
CA LEU A 801 28.68 -20.97 -24.01
C LEU A 801 29.73 -21.91 -23.40
N ARG A 802 30.92 -22.00 -23.99
CA ARG A 802 31.98 -22.93 -23.59
C ARG A 802 31.47 -24.38 -23.55
N ASN A 803 31.28 -24.93 -22.35
CA ASN A 803 30.79 -26.29 -22.12
C ASN A 803 29.29 -26.34 -21.77
N GLU A 804 28.61 -25.20 -21.67
CA GLU A 804 27.17 -25.20 -21.45
C GLU A 804 26.43 -25.67 -22.71
N PRO A 805 25.51 -26.63 -22.60
CA PRO A 805 24.73 -27.06 -23.73
C PRO A 805 23.79 -25.93 -24.18
N PRO A 806 23.64 -25.69 -25.49
CA PRO A 806 22.55 -24.85 -25.99
C PRO A 806 21.20 -25.45 -25.57
N ALA A 807 20.19 -24.60 -25.38
CA ALA A 807 18.82 -25.08 -25.23
C ALA A 807 18.43 -25.89 -26.49
N SER A 808 17.58 -26.91 -26.34
CA SER A 808 17.20 -27.75 -27.48
C SER A 808 16.65 -26.90 -28.63
N SER A 809 17.04 -27.26 -29.85
CA SER A 809 16.63 -26.57 -31.09
C SER A 809 15.15 -26.74 -31.43
N GLU A 810 14.37 -27.38 -30.56
CA GLU A 810 12.94 -27.53 -30.73
C GLU A 810 12.27 -26.20 -30.38
N ALA A 811 11.39 -25.72 -31.26
CA ALA A 811 10.65 -24.45 -31.15
C ALA A 811 9.86 -24.27 -29.83
N ASN A 812 9.79 -25.32 -29.00
CA ASN A 812 9.03 -25.42 -27.76
C ASN A 812 9.86 -25.22 -26.48
N SER A 813 11.17 -24.97 -26.54
CA SER A 813 12.00 -24.77 -25.33
C SER A 813 11.62 -23.53 -24.50
N GLN A 814 10.80 -22.63 -25.06
CA GLN A 814 10.24 -21.46 -24.37
C GLN A 814 8.87 -21.71 -23.71
N ILE A 815 8.21 -22.84 -23.99
CA ILE A 815 6.88 -23.12 -23.45
C ILE A 815 7.03 -23.73 -22.05
N LEU A 816 6.79 -22.91 -21.04
CA LEU A 816 6.72 -23.38 -19.66
C LEU A 816 5.40 -24.14 -19.43
N PRO A 817 5.41 -25.19 -18.59
CA PRO A 817 4.18 -25.91 -18.23
C PRO A 817 3.19 -24.97 -17.55
N ASP A 818 1.90 -25.20 -17.81
CA ASP A 818 0.82 -24.46 -17.15
C ASP A 818 0.87 -24.66 -15.64
N ILE A 819 0.47 -23.62 -14.91
CA ILE A 819 0.39 -23.62 -13.45
C ILE A 819 -1.06 -23.65 -12.97
N ASP A 820 -1.32 -24.13 -11.75
CA ASP A 820 -2.63 -23.95 -11.11
C ASP A 820 -2.77 -22.48 -10.66
N LEU A 821 -3.58 -21.72 -11.38
CA LEU A 821 -3.75 -20.28 -11.13
C LEU A 821 -4.52 -20.00 -9.84
N ASP A 822 -5.45 -20.88 -9.44
CA ASP A 822 -6.25 -20.69 -8.23
C ASP A 822 -5.39 -20.93 -6.99
N GLU A 823 -4.60 -22.01 -7.00
CA GLU A 823 -3.65 -22.29 -5.92
C GLU A 823 -2.57 -21.21 -5.82
N ALA A 824 -2.00 -20.81 -6.96
CA ALA A 824 -0.99 -19.76 -7.01
C ALA A 824 -1.54 -18.40 -6.54
N PHE A 825 -2.76 -18.04 -6.93
CA PHE A 825 -3.40 -16.81 -6.49
C PHE A 825 -3.70 -16.84 -4.99
N LYS A 826 -4.16 -17.97 -4.44
CA LYS A 826 -4.38 -18.12 -3.00
C LYS A 826 -3.08 -17.88 -2.22
N LYS A 827 -1.98 -18.55 -2.59
CA LYS A 827 -0.65 -18.35 -1.98
C LYS A 827 -0.20 -16.89 -2.09
N PHE A 828 -0.43 -16.26 -3.23
CA PHE A 828 -0.13 -14.84 -3.42
C PHE A 828 -0.92 -13.94 -2.46
N THR A 829 -2.22 -14.16 -2.27
CA THR A 829 -3.03 -13.35 -1.34
C THR A 829 -2.70 -13.56 0.13
N GLU A 830 -2.14 -14.72 0.50
CA GLU A 830 -1.61 -14.97 1.84
C GLU A 830 -0.35 -14.13 2.10
N GLN A 831 0.53 -13.99 1.09
CA GLN A 831 1.73 -13.16 1.17
C GLN A 831 1.43 -11.66 1.03
N TYR A 832 0.45 -11.29 0.20
CA TYR A 832 0.08 -9.91 -0.12
C TYR A 832 -1.42 -9.66 0.17
N PRO A 833 -1.80 -9.48 1.46
CA PRO A 833 -3.20 -9.34 1.83
C PRO A 833 -3.85 -8.09 1.23
N GLY A 834 -5.02 -8.26 0.62
CA GLY A 834 -5.79 -7.19 -0.01
C GLY A 834 -5.47 -6.94 -1.49
N SER A 835 -4.53 -7.69 -2.07
CA SER A 835 -4.19 -7.63 -3.49
C SER A 835 -5.20 -8.40 -4.36
N SER A 836 -5.41 -7.93 -5.59
CA SER A 836 -6.36 -8.47 -6.56
C SER A 836 -5.73 -9.51 -7.51
N PHE A 837 -6.53 -10.12 -8.38
CA PHE A 837 -6.00 -11.00 -9.44
C PHE A 837 -5.13 -10.25 -10.47
N LEU A 838 -5.40 -8.95 -10.71
CA LEU A 838 -4.55 -8.13 -11.59
C LEU A 838 -3.18 -7.86 -10.95
N ASP A 839 -3.15 -7.72 -9.63
CA ASP A 839 -1.91 -7.65 -8.87
C ASP A 839 -1.12 -8.95 -8.96
N PHE A 840 -1.80 -10.09 -8.88
CA PHE A 840 -1.18 -11.41 -9.09
C PHE A 840 -0.56 -11.52 -10.49
N LEU A 841 -1.24 -11.07 -11.55
CA LEU A 841 -0.66 -11.06 -12.89
C LEU A 841 0.56 -10.13 -12.98
N SER A 842 0.53 -8.97 -12.29
CA SER A 842 1.70 -8.10 -12.17
C SER A 842 2.87 -8.78 -11.48
N TYR A 843 2.59 -9.50 -10.39
CA TYR A 843 3.56 -10.31 -9.66
C TYR A 843 4.12 -11.44 -10.51
N GLN A 844 3.30 -12.17 -11.28
CA GLN A 844 3.78 -13.21 -12.19
C GLN A 844 4.77 -12.66 -13.23
N MET A 845 4.53 -11.43 -13.73
CA MET A 845 5.45 -10.79 -14.66
C MET A 845 6.72 -10.29 -13.98
N PHE A 846 6.60 -9.69 -12.78
CA PHE A 846 7.68 -9.02 -12.07
C PHE A 846 7.65 -9.25 -10.54
N PRO A 847 8.00 -10.45 -10.03
CA PRO A 847 7.81 -10.78 -8.62
C PRO A 847 8.52 -9.82 -7.66
N LYS A 848 9.81 -9.54 -7.92
CA LYS A 848 10.62 -8.65 -7.10
C LYS A 848 10.12 -7.20 -7.14
N VAL A 849 9.70 -6.73 -8.31
CA VAL A 849 9.22 -5.35 -8.50
C VAL A 849 7.89 -5.17 -7.80
N TYR A 850 7.01 -6.17 -7.90
CA TYR A 850 5.73 -6.14 -7.20
C TYR A 850 5.92 -6.15 -5.68
N ASP A 851 6.87 -6.93 -5.16
CA ASP A 851 7.22 -6.94 -3.74
C ASP A 851 7.70 -5.55 -3.26
N GLU A 852 8.64 -4.95 -3.99
CA GLU A 852 9.12 -3.58 -3.74
C GLU A 852 7.97 -2.55 -3.79
N TYR A 853 7.11 -2.64 -4.82
CA TYR A 853 5.93 -1.77 -4.99
C TYR A 853 4.92 -1.94 -3.85
N PHE A 854 4.62 -3.17 -3.43
CA PHE A 854 3.68 -3.44 -2.34
C PHE A 854 4.19 -2.88 -1.02
N ASN A 855 5.47 -3.10 -0.71
CA ASN A 855 6.11 -2.54 0.48
C ASN A 855 6.13 -1.01 0.44
N TYR A 856 6.42 -0.42 -0.72
CA TYR A 856 6.38 1.02 -0.92
C TYR A 856 4.98 1.61 -0.70
N GLN A 857 3.93 0.97 -1.24
CA GLN A 857 2.54 1.36 -1.04
C GLN A 857 2.10 1.23 0.45
N ASN A 858 2.63 0.24 1.16
CA ASN A 858 2.39 0.13 2.61
C ASN A 858 3.01 1.27 3.41
N GLU A 859 4.20 1.74 3.00
CA GLU A 859 4.92 2.82 3.66
C GLU A 859 4.36 4.22 3.31
N TYR A 860 4.20 4.51 2.02
CA TYR A 860 3.90 5.84 1.47
C TYR A 860 2.47 5.99 0.92
N GLY A 861 1.77 4.88 0.71
CA GLY A 861 0.43 4.91 0.13
C GLY A 861 0.42 5.35 -1.32
N GLU A 862 -0.75 5.84 -1.78
CA GLU A 862 -1.00 6.16 -3.18
C GLU A 862 -0.34 7.50 -3.59
N VAL A 863 0.92 7.43 -4.02
CA VAL A 863 1.72 8.59 -4.44
C VAL A 863 1.35 9.12 -5.84
N SER A 864 0.59 8.38 -6.64
CA SER A 864 0.11 8.84 -7.97
C SER A 864 -0.72 10.13 -7.89
N ASN A 865 -1.38 10.38 -6.76
CA ASN A 865 -2.18 11.59 -6.52
C ASN A 865 -1.33 12.86 -6.33
N ILE A 866 -0.05 12.72 -5.98
CA ILE A 866 0.85 13.84 -5.75
C ILE A 866 1.17 14.51 -7.09
N PRO A 867 1.12 15.85 -7.22
CA PRO A 867 1.55 16.54 -8.44
C PRO A 867 2.97 16.19 -8.85
N THR A 868 3.21 16.01 -10.15
CA THR A 868 4.50 15.55 -10.69
C THR A 868 5.72 16.34 -10.21
N PRO A 869 5.67 17.69 -10.11
CA PRO A 869 6.77 18.44 -9.51
C PRO A 869 7.07 18.03 -8.06
N SER A 870 6.05 17.87 -7.23
CA SER A 870 6.22 17.49 -5.81
C SER A 870 6.50 15.99 -5.60
N PHE A 871 6.33 15.17 -6.64
CA PHE A 871 6.78 13.79 -6.67
C PHE A 871 8.31 13.74 -6.88
N PHE A 872 8.83 14.41 -7.91
CA PHE A 872 10.25 14.36 -8.23
C PHE A 872 11.13 15.33 -7.42
N TYR A 873 10.57 16.44 -6.95
CA TYR A 873 11.33 17.55 -6.38
C TYR A 873 10.87 17.91 -4.96
N PRO A 874 11.81 18.27 -4.08
CA PRO A 874 11.50 18.75 -2.73
C PRO A 874 10.59 19.97 -2.71
N LEU A 875 9.61 19.98 -1.81
CA LEU A 875 8.82 21.17 -1.51
C LEU A 875 9.70 22.30 -0.95
N LYS A 876 9.43 23.52 -1.40
CA LYS A 876 10.03 24.74 -0.86
C LYS A 876 9.35 25.10 0.46
N ASN A 877 10.06 25.83 1.33
CA ASN A 877 9.48 26.27 2.60
C ASN A 877 8.30 27.21 2.33
N ASN A 878 7.20 27.00 3.04
CA ASN A 878 5.92 27.69 2.86
C ASN A 878 5.24 27.47 1.50
N GLU A 879 5.69 26.50 0.70
CA GLU A 879 4.98 26.10 -0.51
C GLU A 879 3.70 25.34 -0.14
N GLU A 880 2.59 25.71 -0.79
CA GLU A 880 1.29 25.09 -0.62
C GLU A 880 1.01 24.10 -1.74
N LEU A 881 0.48 22.94 -1.35
CA LEU A 881 0.20 21.83 -2.24
C LEU A 881 -1.23 21.34 -2.02
N LEU A 882 -2.00 21.28 -3.09
CA LEU A 882 -3.32 20.66 -3.12
C LEU A 882 -3.21 19.25 -3.69
N ILE A 883 -3.61 18.25 -2.90
CA ILE A 883 -3.58 16.85 -3.31
C ILE A 883 -5.00 16.29 -3.24
N GLU A 884 -5.52 15.87 -4.38
CA GLU A 884 -6.83 15.20 -4.45
C GLU A 884 -6.65 13.70 -4.14
N LEU A 885 -7.26 13.23 -3.05
CA LEU A 885 -7.24 11.82 -2.62
C LEU A 885 -8.41 11.01 -3.21
N GLY A 886 -9.17 11.61 -4.11
CA GLY A 886 -10.42 11.13 -4.68
C GLY A 886 -11.49 12.22 -4.71
N LYS A 887 -12.56 11.98 -5.48
CA LYS A 887 -13.63 12.96 -5.73
C LYS A 887 -14.15 13.61 -4.43
N GLY A 888 -14.03 14.94 -4.36
CA GLY A 888 -14.47 15.74 -3.21
C GLY A 888 -13.60 15.62 -1.94
N LYS A 889 -12.42 14.99 -2.04
CA LYS A 889 -11.49 14.78 -0.93
C LYS A 889 -10.12 15.36 -1.27
N THR A 890 -9.95 16.66 -1.06
CA THR A 890 -8.67 17.35 -1.24
C THR A 890 -8.02 17.60 0.11
N ILE A 891 -6.72 17.36 0.20
CA ILE A 891 -5.90 17.82 1.32
C ILE A 891 -5.06 19.01 0.88
N HIS A 892 -4.94 19.98 1.78
CA HIS A 892 -4.05 21.12 1.67
C HIS A 892 -2.84 20.85 2.56
N VAL A 893 -1.66 20.85 1.96
CA VAL A 893 -0.39 20.57 2.62
C VAL A 893 0.51 21.77 2.43
N ARG A 894 1.10 22.28 3.53
CA ARG A 894 2.12 23.33 3.48
C ARG A 894 3.33 22.91 4.29
N LEU A 895 4.53 22.97 3.71
CA LEU A 895 5.76 22.72 4.44
C LEU A 895 6.10 23.93 5.32
N ILE A 896 6.21 23.74 6.64
CA ILE A 896 6.47 24.82 7.59
C ILE A 896 7.95 24.89 7.97
N TYR A 897 8.51 23.77 8.43
CA TYR A 897 9.85 23.74 9.02
C TYR A 897 10.50 22.36 8.93
N VAL A 898 11.84 22.34 8.82
CA VAL A 898 12.67 21.14 8.87
C VAL A 898 13.74 21.36 9.94
N SER A 899 13.85 20.44 10.91
CA SER A 899 14.89 20.51 11.93
C SER A 899 16.26 20.09 11.41
N ASP A 900 17.30 20.42 12.18
CA ASP A 900 18.59 19.73 12.07
C ASP A 900 18.45 18.25 12.43
N ALA A 901 19.42 17.44 11.98
CA ALA A 901 19.48 16.03 12.30
C ALA A 901 19.91 15.85 13.76
N ASP A 902 19.21 14.98 14.50
CA ASP A 902 19.61 14.58 15.84
C ASP A 902 20.79 13.59 15.83
N ASP A 903 21.28 13.18 17.01
CA ASP A 903 22.42 12.24 17.14
C ASP A 903 22.19 10.88 16.49
N THR A 904 20.92 10.53 16.25
CA THR A 904 20.52 9.30 15.53
C THR A 904 20.36 9.53 14.04
N GLY A 905 20.66 10.73 13.53
CA GLY A 905 20.51 11.14 12.14
C GLY A 905 19.06 11.34 11.70
N MET A 906 18.12 11.54 12.64
CA MET A 906 16.71 11.77 12.31
C MET A 906 16.42 13.28 12.27
N ARG A 907 15.64 13.72 11.29
CA ARG A 907 15.10 15.08 11.20
C ARG A 907 13.60 15.07 11.44
N THR A 908 13.08 16.16 11.98
CA THR A 908 11.64 16.40 12.12
C THR A 908 11.19 17.38 11.05
N VAL A 909 10.28 16.94 10.18
CA VAL A 909 9.64 17.75 9.15
C VAL A 909 8.24 18.12 9.61
N SER A 910 7.96 19.42 9.68
CA SER A 910 6.69 19.97 10.12
C SER A 910 5.89 20.48 8.93
N PHE A 911 4.67 19.97 8.78
CA PHE A 911 3.69 20.40 7.79
C PHE A 911 2.47 21.00 8.47
N GLU A 912 1.78 21.89 7.77
CA GLU A 912 0.37 22.17 8.01
C GLU A 912 -0.45 21.29 7.06
N LEU A 913 -1.41 20.55 7.62
CA LEU A 913 -2.35 19.69 6.90
C LEU A 913 -3.77 20.15 7.22
N ASN A 914 -4.46 20.71 6.22
CA ASN A 914 -5.81 21.27 6.36
C ASN A 914 -5.92 22.27 7.53
N GLY A 915 -4.95 23.19 7.65
CA GLY A 915 -4.91 24.20 8.71
C GLY A 915 -4.35 23.73 10.05
N TYR A 916 -3.77 22.52 10.13
CA TYR A 916 -3.22 22.00 11.37
C TYR A 916 -1.80 21.46 11.27
N ASN A 917 -0.99 21.73 12.29
CA ASN A 917 0.38 21.23 12.37
C ASN A 917 0.45 19.69 12.51
N ARG A 918 1.40 19.12 11.76
CA ARG A 918 1.77 17.71 11.71
C ARG A 918 3.28 17.60 11.64
N THR A 919 3.84 16.65 12.38
CA THR A 919 5.28 16.38 12.36
C THR A 919 5.54 14.96 11.92
N ILE A 920 6.48 14.79 11.01
CA ILE A 920 6.98 13.50 10.52
C ILE A 920 8.47 13.44 10.83
N ARG A 921 8.94 12.36 11.43
CA ARG A 921 10.38 12.10 11.59
C ARG A 921 10.88 11.26 10.42
N VAL A 922 11.98 11.67 9.82
CA VAL A 922 12.60 11.02 8.66
C VAL A 922 14.09 10.84 8.93
N LYS A 923 14.66 9.71 8.53
CA LYS A 923 16.10 9.47 8.61
C LYS A 923 16.80 10.25 7.50
N ASP A 924 17.78 11.07 7.87
CA ASP A 924 18.69 11.69 6.91
C ASP A 924 19.79 10.69 6.56
N ASN A 925 19.74 10.18 5.33
CA ASN A 925 20.68 9.16 4.85
C ASN A 925 22.09 9.72 4.61
N SER A 926 22.26 11.05 4.58
CA SER A 926 23.56 11.70 4.44
C SER A 926 24.33 11.79 5.76
N VAL A 927 23.63 11.68 6.91
CA VAL A 927 24.22 11.81 8.24
C VAL A 927 24.56 10.43 8.81
N LYS A 928 25.86 10.17 9.03
CA LYS A 928 26.32 8.98 9.77
C LYS A 928 25.88 9.08 11.23
N SER A 929 25.08 8.13 11.70
CA SER A 929 24.63 8.05 13.10
C SER A 929 25.84 8.02 14.04
N LEU A 930 25.87 8.92 15.04
CA LEU A 930 26.94 8.97 16.04
C LEU A 930 26.72 7.95 17.17
N LYS A 931 25.52 7.39 17.29
CA LYS A 931 25.22 6.26 18.17
C LYS A 931 25.19 4.94 17.38
N PRO A 932 25.99 3.92 17.74
CA PRO A 932 25.79 2.57 17.23
C PRO A 932 24.44 2.07 17.73
N GLN A 933 23.54 1.74 16.80
CA GLN A 933 22.29 1.05 17.11
C GLN A 933 22.62 -0.41 17.43
N HIS A 934 22.08 -0.95 18.51
CA HIS A 934 22.32 -2.35 18.85
C HIS A 934 21.75 -3.26 17.76
N LYS A 935 22.49 -4.33 17.42
CA LYS A 935 22.05 -5.32 16.43
C LYS A 935 20.72 -5.92 16.90
N LYS A 936 19.73 -5.99 16.00
CA LYS A 936 18.47 -6.70 16.26
C LYS A 936 18.61 -8.19 15.95
N VAL A 937 17.88 -9.03 16.67
CA VAL A 937 17.82 -10.48 16.41
C VAL A 937 17.36 -10.72 14.98
N SER A 938 18.19 -11.45 14.24
CA SER A 938 18.00 -11.83 12.84
C SER A 938 17.91 -13.34 12.65
N ASP A 939 18.50 -14.09 13.58
CA ASP A 939 18.45 -15.56 13.63
C ASP A 939 18.12 -16.01 15.07
N THR A 940 16.85 -16.33 15.33
CA THR A 940 16.36 -16.73 16.66
C THR A 940 16.93 -18.06 17.14
N GLU A 941 17.56 -18.85 16.28
CA GLU A 941 18.21 -20.11 16.67
C GLU A 941 19.58 -19.86 17.34
N LYS A 942 20.23 -18.74 17.01
CA LYS A 942 21.60 -18.41 17.49
C LYS A 942 21.67 -17.14 18.31
N GLU A 943 20.70 -16.24 18.18
CA GLU A 943 20.73 -14.92 18.79
C GLU A 943 19.61 -14.79 19.83
N THR A 944 20.00 -14.55 21.08
CA THR A 944 19.06 -14.23 22.15
C THR A 944 19.05 -12.73 22.39
N GLY A 945 17.90 -12.12 22.10
CA GLY A 945 17.67 -10.69 22.30
C GLY A 945 16.84 -10.35 23.54
N ALA A 946 16.78 -9.07 23.86
CA ALA A 946 15.94 -8.55 24.93
C ALA A 946 14.44 -8.76 24.61
N PRO A 947 13.66 -9.49 25.44
CA PRO A 947 12.24 -9.76 25.17
C PRO A 947 11.35 -8.51 25.21
N LEU A 948 11.82 -7.42 25.82
CA LEU A 948 11.11 -6.16 25.99
C LEU A 948 12.10 -5.02 26.24
N GLN A 949 11.64 -3.78 26.05
CA GLN A 949 12.46 -2.60 26.37
C GLN A 949 12.62 -2.46 27.88
N GLY A 950 13.86 -2.27 28.34
CA GLY A 950 14.18 -2.17 29.76
C GLY A 950 15.65 -1.88 29.99
N LYS A 951 16.07 -1.88 31.26
CA LYS A 951 17.48 -1.78 31.61
C LYS A 951 18.04 -3.19 31.78
N LEU A 952 19.12 -3.51 31.09
CA LEU A 952 19.85 -4.76 31.30
C LEU A 952 20.54 -4.68 32.66
N SER A 953 19.99 -5.29 33.71
CA SER A 953 20.48 -5.13 35.08
C SER A 953 21.75 -5.93 35.31
N VAL A 954 21.82 -7.15 34.78
CA VAL A 954 22.99 -8.03 34.88
C VAL A 954 23.09 -8.95 33.67
N VAL A 955 24.32 -9.27 33.26
CA VAL A 955 24.61 -10.36 32.32
C VAL A 955 25.29 -11.48 33.11
N LEU A 956 24.74 -12.69 33.01
CA LEU A 956 25.09 -13.84 33.86
C LEU A 956 26.08 -14.80 33.19
N VAL A 957 26.36 -14.61 31.91
CA VAL A 957 27.26 -15.46 31.10
C VAL A 957 28.39 -14.66 30.47
N LYS A 958 29.47 -15.35 30.08
CA LYS A 958 30.64 -14.81 29.40
C LYS A 958 30.91 -15.55 28.10
N GLU A 959 31.67 -14.91 27.21
CA GLU A 959 32.11 -15.55 25.96
C GLU A 959 32.93 -16.80 26.26
N GLY A 960 32.57 -17.91 25.62
CA GLY A 960 33.17 -19.22 25.80
C GLY A 960 32.45 -20.14 26.80
N ASP A 961 31.47 -19.65 27.57
CA ASP A 961 30.73 -20.47 28.54
C ASP A 961 29.89 -21.54 27.84
N GLU A 962 29.93 -22.78 28.35
CA GLU A 962 28.99 -23.84 27.97
C GLU A 962 27.72 -23.74 28.81
N ILE A 963 26.57 -23.71 28.15
CA ILE A 963 25.27 -23.51 28.78
C ILE A 963 24.27 -24.57 28.31
N THR A 964 23.44 -25.04 29.22
CA THR A 964 22.34 -25.97 28.92
C THR A 964 21.02 -25.22 28.80
N ALA A 965 20.02 -25.79 28.13
CA ALA A 965 18.68 -25.25 28.02
C ALA A 965 18.10 -24.93 29.41
N GLY A 966 17.58 -23.72 29.57
CA GLY A 966 17.10 -23.18 30.84
C GLY A 966 18.15 -22.39 31.65
N SER A 967 19.43 -22.45 31.27
CA SER A 967 20.49 -21.67 31.94
C SER A 967 20.23 -20.16 31.83
N PRO A 968 20.33 -19.40 32.93
CA PRO A 968 20.04 -17.97 32.91
C PRO A 968 21.17 -17.19 32.20
N LEU A 969 20.81 -16.34 31.25
CA LEU A 969 21.74 -15.59 30.39
C LEU A 969 21.94 -14.16 30.87
N PHE A 970 20.85 -13.45 31.13
CA PHE A 970 20.86 -12.05 31.59
C PHE A 970 19.53 -11.68 32.24
N VAL A 971 19.52 -10.59 32.98
CA VAL A 971 18.33 -10.06 33.67
C VAL A 971 17.99 -8.69 33.12
N ILE A 972 16.71 -8.49 32.80
CA ILE A 972 16.16 -7.20 32.41
C ILE A 972 15.27 -6.68 33.53
N GLU A 973 15.50 -5.43 33.90
CA GLU A 973 14.63 -4.65 34.78
C GLU A 973 13.69 -3.79 33.92
N ALA A 974 12.40 -4.05 34.03
CA ALA A 974 11.35 -3.25 33.43
C ALA A 974 10.10 -3.24 34.32
N MET A 975 9.40 -2.11 34.40
CA MET A 975 8.16 -2.00 35.19
C MET A 975 8.33 -2.38 36.69
N LYS A 976 9.50 -2.10 37.29
CA LYS A 976 9.88 -2.51 38.67
C LYS A 976 9.89 -4.03 38.91
N MET A 977 9.94 -4.80 37.82
CA MET A 977 10.07 -6.25 37.83
C MET A 977 11.38 -6.64 37.16
N GLU A 978 12.09 -7.59 37.77
CA GLU A 978 13.24 -8.25 37.17
C GLU A 978 12.77 -9.51 36.45
N SER A 979 13.17 -9.66 35.19
CA SER A 979 12.90 -10.84 34.37
C SER A 979 14.21 -11.45 33.90
N THR A 980 14.46 -12.69 34.33
CA THR A 980 15.61 -13.47 33.88
C THR A 980 15.30 -14.13 32.54
N VAL A 981 16.17 -13.89 31.56
CA VAL A 981 16.10 -14.51 30.23
C VAL A 981 17.05 -15.70 30.22
N SER A 982 16.54 -16.87 29.85
CA SER A 982 17.28 -18.14 29.86
C SER A 982 17.50 -18.69 28.45
N ALA A 983 18.53 -19.53 28.31
CA ALA A 983 18.88 -20.22 27.07
C ALA A 983 17.76 -21.16 26.62
N ALA A 984 17.39 -21.10 25.34
CA ALA A 984 16.35 -21.96 24.77
C ALA A 984 16.84 -23.38 24.46
N LYS A 985 18.15 -23.55 24.21
CA LYS A 985 18.80 -24.81 23.84
C LYS A 985 20.20 -24.89 24.46
N ASP A 986 20.78 -26.08 24.46
CA ASP A 986 22.19 -26.28 24.81
C ASP A 986 23.08 -25.62 23.76
N GLY A 987 24.21 -25.05 24.18
CA GLY A 987 25.17 -24.45 23.27
C GLY A 987 26.33 -23.76 23.98
N ARG A 988 27.21 -23.14 23.20
CA ARG A 988 28.31 -22.33 23.74
C ARG A 988 28.05 -20.86 23.48
N VAL A 989 28.33 -19.99 24.46
CA VAL A 989 28.22 -18.54 24.28
C VAL A 989 29.34 -18.07 23.36
N LYS A 990 29.00 -17.72 22.13
CA LYS A 990 29.94 -17.21 21.13
C LYS A 990 30.30 -15.76 21.40
N LYS A 991 29.32 -14.93 21.76
CA LYS A 991 29.54 -13.49 21.98
C LYS A 991 28.51 -12.86 22.91
N VAL A 992 28.93 -11.89 23.74
CA VAL A 992 28.02 -11.00 24.48
C VAL A 992 28.08 -9.61 23.83
N HIS A 993 26.96 -9.17 23.27
CA HIS A 993 26.90 -7.95 22.45
C HIS A 993 26.61 -6.67 23.26
N ILE A 994 25.97 -6.79 24.43
CA ILE A 994 25.54 -5.64 25.25
C ILE A 994 25.89 -5.88 26.72
N ASN A 995 26.50 -4.89 27.35
CA ASN A 995 26.91 -4.94 28.75
C ASN A 995 25.79 -4.52 29.70
N ALA A 996 25.84 -5.01 30.94
CA ALA A 996 24.95 -4.60 32.02
C ALA A 996 25.00 -3.08 32.25
N GLY A 997 23.86 -2.52 32.67
CA GLY A 997 23.66 -1.08 32.85
C GLY A 997 23.10 -0.34 31.63
N THR A 998 23.07 -1.00 30.46
CA THR A 998 22.60 -0.41 29.19
C THR A 998 21.08 -0.50 29.07
N MET A 999 20.44 0.55 28.53
CA MET A 999 19.04 0.48 28.10
C MET A 999 18.96 -0.27 26.79
N VAL A 1000 18.13 -1.31 26.76
CA VAL A 1000 17.92 -2.15 25.58
C VAL A 1000 16.49 -2.00 25.09
N ASP A 1001 16.32 -2.00 23.78
CA ASP A 1001 15.02 -2.08 23.12
C ASP A 1001 14.66 -3.56 22.86
N GLN A 1002 13.38 -3.84 22.62
CA GLN A 1002 12.94 -5.19 22.27
C GLN A 1002 13.73 -5.71 21.05
N ASN A 1003 14.17 -6.96 21.13
CA ASN A 1003 14.98 -7.69 20.16
C ASN A 1003 16.40 -7.17 19.95
N ASP A 1004 16.93 -6.27 20.80
CA ASP A 1004 18.38 -6.02 20.81
C ASP A 1004 19.11 -7.31 21.20
N VAL A 1005 20.03 -7.79 20.36
CA VAL A 1005 20.83 -9.00 20.62
C VAL A 1005 21.70 -8.74 21.83
N VAL A 1006 21.54 -9.57 22.87
CA VAL A 1006 22.36 -9.50 24.08
C VAL A 1006 23.41 -10.61 24.06
N VAL A 1007 23.03 -11.83 23.68
CA VAL A 1007 23.91 -13.01 23.64
C VAL A 1007 23.75 -13.74 22.30
N GLU A 1008 24.87 -14.15 21.70
CA GLU A 1008 24.95 -15.01 20.52
C GLU A 1008 25.55 -16.37 20.92
N MET A 1009 24.93 -17.45 20.46
CA MET A 1009 25.25 -18.85 20.75
C MET A 1009 25.74 -19.58 19.49
N GLU A 1010 26.55 -20.62 19.69
CA GLU A 1010 27.01 -21.57 18.66
C GLU A 1010 26.73 -23.03 19.02
#